data_AF-A0A840EES1-F1
#
_entry.id   AF-A0A840EES1-F1
#
_cell.length_a   1.000
_cell.length_b   1.000
_cell.length_c   1.000
_cell.angle_alpha   90.00
_cell.angle_beta   90.00
_cell.angle_gamma   90.00
#
_symmetry.space_group_name_H-M   'P 1'
#
loop_
_entity.id
_entity.type
_entity.pdbx_description
1 polymer ?
#
loop_
_entity_poly.entity_id
_entity_poly.type
_entity_poly.pdbx_seq_one_letter_code
_entity_poly.pdbx_strand_id
1 'polypeptide(L)'
;MILFRFCLLAVLLYPTNTAYSQNIYNGDLSRLNSEERHWVDSVYAAMSEDERLGQLFMIRAHSDLGADHVASVEKQIREYHVGGVCFFQGTPEKQLELTNRYQGLSKLPMMVSMDAEWGLGMRLPDQTISYPKQLALGAIRNNQLIYDMGAEIARQMHRLGVNVSFSPVLDVNNNPNNPVIATRSFGEDRYNVTAKGYMYMKGLQDNGILASAKHFPGHGDTDVDSHYDLPVINHSRARLDSIELYPFRALIRYGIGSMMAAHLQIPALDPRPNRPSSLSKPIVTDLLRKELGFTGLIFTDGLEMKGVTKHYGEGEVEAEAIAAGSDILLLPEDISASFTAIKRYLEEGKISPEGLEEKVRRILLSKYRLGLTRPTFPAAKNLRSELNTARAITLKQELFEAAMTLVRDTEGLVPIQTPEKGKIVSLRIGAAKPTAFTTRLDDYGQITHLTTASDPSAAERKQILDRVRDNDIVIVSLYSDGSRFIEKVKISSQLIELLSAIDQKGRLVLTVFGNPYSLSALDEYGTILEAYTRDEVAQDAAAQALFGANRITGRLPVTASAKAPYNAGLETTANYRMGYSTPESVDIDGEKLAARVDALAREAISQRATPGMVVLVARHGKIVFEKAYGHQTYSKERPVVTNDVYDLASVTKVAATTLCVMKLVDEGRIDLDKPLSHYLPELVGTNKESLTIRPILAHRAGLHSWIPFYRYTLGPGRNAQPSSQFYRTAQTGNFVIPVTDKLYMNKSYVDSIWQQIYDSPLPNVGRYRYSDLGFYLMAKLVDRVSGLTVDEFAARNFYRPMGLESLTFNPLRSISRDRIPPTEVDNYFRMCPIQGYVHDMGAGMMGGVSGHAGLFGSAHDVAALFQMLLQEGTYGGRRYLSAETIHLFTNRFPGDLRRGLGFDMKQLDTDRSLNVSVKVSSRTFGHLGFTGTAVWADPVEDLVYVFLSNRTYPNMENNKLSKLDTRNSVQTAAYEAIIRDTKKSSSSATTAGIGKKP
;
A
#
# COMPACT_ATOMS: atom_id res chain seq x y z
N MET A 1 55.98 40.00 38.11
CA MET A 1 55.28 39.65 39.37
C MET A 1 53.79 39.58 39.06
N ILE A 2 53.23 38.38 38.90
CA ILE A 2 52.43 37.65 39.91
C ILE A 2 50.91 37.89 39.72
N LEU A 3 50.20 36.80 39.36
CA LEU A 3 48.77 36.47 39.54
C LEU A 3 47.68 37.29 38.80
N PHE A 4 46.50 36.79 38.39
CA PHE A 4 45.92 35.46 38.11
C PHE A 4 44.48 35.71 37.55
N ARG A 5 44.08 34.93 36.54
CA ARG A 5 42.72 34.47 36.12
C ARG A 5 41.47 35.35 36.28
N PHE A 6 40.68 35.47 35.18
CA PHE A 6 39.36 34.83 35.02
C PHE A 6 38.89 34.95 33.55
N CYS A 7 38.87 33.83 32.81
CA CYS A 7 38.13 33.71 31.54
C CYS A 7 37.10 32.59 31.71
N LEU A 8 35.82 32.95 31.60
CA LEU A 8 34.71 32.01 31.44
C LEU A 8 34.81 31.33 30.06
N LEU A 9 34.90 30.01 30.05
CA LEU A 9 34.63 29.17 28.88
C LEU A 9 33.39 28.33 29.20
N ALA A 10 32.24 28.76 28.68
CA ALA A 10 31.01 27.99 28.70
C ALA A 10 31.09 26.93 27.58
N VAL A 11 31.39 25.68 27.97
CA VAL A 11 31.25 24.53 27.07
C VAL A 11 29.79 24.10 27.07
N LEU A 12 29.09 24.41 25.99
CA LEU A 12 27.79 23.81 25.65
C LEU A 12 28.01 22.33 25.33
N LEU A 13 27.73 21.46 26.31
CA LEU A 13 27.57 20.02 26.10
C LEU A 13 26.27 19.78 25.33
N TYR A 14 26.35 19.65 24.01
CA TYR A 14 25.31 18.98 23.24
C TYR A 14 25.22 17.51 23.69
N PRO A 15 24.03 16.95 23.96
CA PRO A 15 23.91 15.52 24.19
C PRO A 15 24.24 14.81 22.87
N THR A 16 25.41 14.19 22.82
CA THR A 16 25.72 13.21 21.79
C THR A 16 24.72 12.07 21.95
N ASN A 17 23.85 11.89 20.96
CA ASN A 17 23.10 10.65 20.77
C ASN A 17 24.12 9.51 20.72
N THR A 18 24.32 8.82 21.84
CA THR A 18 25.00 7.54 21.85
C THR A 18 24.13 6.61 21.02
N ALA A 19 24.59 6.29 19.81
CA ALA A 19 24.10 5.14 19.08
C ALA A 19 24.23 3.93 20.02
N TYR A 20 23.12 3.49 20.61
CA TYR A 20 23.06 2.17 21.22
C TYR A 20 23.40 1.20 20.10
N SER A 21 24.59 0.61 20.14
CA SER A 21 24.89 -0.58 19.34
C SER A 21 23.76 -1.56 19.61
N GLN A 22 22.96 -1.88 18.58
CA GLN A 22 21.92 -2.88 18.72
C GLN A 22 22.60 -4.20 19.10
N ASN A 23 22.33 -4.70 20.30
CA ASN A 23 22.89 -5.95 20.76
C ASN A 23 22.15 -7.10 20.07
N ILE A 24 22.84 -7.79 19.17
CA ILE A 24 22.38 -9.05 18.58
C ILE A 24 22.25 -10.08 19.71
N TYR A 25 21.10 -10.74 19.81
CA TYR A 25 20.90 -11.80 20.79
C TYR A 25 21.57 -13.11 20.31
N ASN A 26 22.46 -13.67 21.13
CA ASN A 26 23.09 -14.96 20.87
C ASN A 26 22.40 -16.09 21.67
N GLY A 27 21.79 -17.05 20.97
CA GLY A 27 21.08 -18.19 21.54
C GLY A 27 21.96 -19.33 22.09
N ASP A 28 23.26 -19.35 21.83
CA ASP A 28 24.15 -20.39 22.36
C ASP A 28 24.54 -20.11 23.82
N LEU A 29 23.78 -20.65 24.77
CA LEU A 29 24.04 -20.51 26.20
C LEU A 29 25.10 -21.49 26.74
N SER A 30 25.70 -22.35 25.90
CA SER A 30 26.77 -23.26 26.34
C SER A 30 28.12 -22.55 26.52
N ARG A 31 28.27 -21.36 25.93
CA ARG A 31 29.50 -20.57 25.95
C ARG A 31 29.25 -19.21 26.56
N LEU A 32 30.05 -18.89 27.58
CA LEU A 32 30.06 -17.60 28.26
C LEU A 32 31.43 -16.95 28.11
N ASN A 33 31.45 -15.66 27.76
CA ASN A 33 32.65 -14.84 27.89
C ASN A 33 32.93 -14.49 29.38
N SER A 34 34.04 -13.81 29.65
CA SER A 34 34.45 -13.49 31.03
C SER A 34 33.49 -12.55 31.75
N GLU A 35 32.90 -11.58 31.06
CA GLU A 35 31.95 -10.62 31.65
C GLU A 35 30.61 -11.29 31.96
N GLU A 36 30.10 -12.07 31.00
CA GLU A 36 28.89 -12.90 31.16
C GLU A 36 29.02 -13.82 32.37
N ARG A 37 30.14 -14.54 32.46
CA ARG A 37 30.41 -15.46 33.57
C ARG A 37 30.47 -14.73 34.90
N HIS A 38 31.23 -13.63 34.97
CA HIS A 38 31.36 -12.86 36.20
C HIS A 38 30.01 -12.33 36.69
N TRP A 39 29.18 -11.79 35.79
CA TRP A 39 27.87 -11.30 36.16
C TRP A 39 26.93 -12.43 36.60
N VAL A 40 26.86 -13.54 35.85
CA VAL A 40 26.00 -14.68 36.21
C VAL A 40 26.41 -15.26 37.57
N ASP A 41 27.71 -15.49 37.79
CA ASP A 41 28.23 -16.02 39.06
C ASP A 41 27.91 -15.08 40.23
N SER A 42 28.14 -13.78 40.05
CA SER A 42 27.88 -12.78 41.07
C SER A 42 26.40 -12.68 41.43
N VAL A 43 25.50 -12.69 40.44
CA VAL A 43 24.05 -12.60 40.68
C VAL A 43 23.54 -13.89 41.32
N TYR A 44 23.93 -15.05 40.81
CA TYR A 44 23.49 -16.34 41.36
C TYR A 44 23.90 -16.52 42.83
N ALA A 45 25.14 -16.15 43.17
CA ALA A 45 25.66 -16.24 44.53
C ALA A 45 24.93 -15.32 45.52
N ALA A 46 24.40 -14.19 45.05
CA ALA A 46 23.68 -13.22 45.88
C ALA A 46 22.19 -13.58 46.10
N MET A 47 21.63 -14.49 45.30
CA MET A 47 20.22 -14.87 45.38
C MET A 47 19.95 -15.88 46.50
N SER A 48 18.83 -15.70 47.21
CA SER A 48 18.24 -16.71 48.08
C SER A 48 17.71 -17.92 47.28
N GLU A 49 17.40 -19.02 47.97
CA GLU A 49 16.75 -20.17 47.33
C GLU A 49 15.41 -19.79 46.69
N ASP A 50 14.58 -19.01 47.37
CA ASP A 50 13.30 -18.54 46.85
C ASP A 50 13.48 -17.60 45.64
N GLU A 51 14.49 -16.74 45.66
CA GLU A 51 14.82 -15.88 44.52
C GLU A 51 15.27 -16.72 43.31
N ARG A 52 16.01 -17.83 43.53
CA ARG A 52 16.43 -18.77 42.48
C ARG A 52 15.23 -19.53 41.90
N LEU A 53 14.34 -20.04 42.75
CA LEU A 53 13.09 -20.69 42.32
C LEU A 53 12.18 -19.73 41.56
N GLY A 54 12.08 -18.48 42.04
CA GLY A 54 11.30 -17.43 41.39
C GLY A 54 11.69 -17.19 39.94
N GLN A 55 12.98 -17.31 39.60
CA GLN A 55 13.44 -17.12 38.21
C GLN A 55 12.85 -18.12 37.22
N LEU A 56 12.37 -19.28 37.69
CA LEU A 56 11.75 -20.28 36.84
C LEU A 56 10.34 -19.88 36.38
N PHE A 57 9.72 -18.86 36.97
CA PHE A 57 8.31 -18.53 36.71
C PHE A 57 8.13 -17.32 35.79
N MET A 58 7.22 -17.47 34.83
CA MET A 58 6.72 -16.38 34.00
C MET A 58 5.19 -16.28 34.10
N ILE A 59 4.71 -15.28 34.83
CA ILE A 59 3.28 -15.16 35.20
C ILE A 59 2.46 -14.35 34.20
N ARG A 60 1.13 -14.52 34.25
CA ARG A 60 0.17 -13.84 33.37
C ARG A 60 0.00 -12.38 33.75
N ALA A 61 0.10 -11.48 32.77
CA ALA A 61 -0.26 -10.08 32.92
C ALA A 61 -1.29 -9.68 31.86
N HIS A 62 -2.32 -8.95 32.27
CA HIS A 62 -3.31 -8.34 31.39
C HIS A 62 -3.35 -6.85 31.67
N SER A 63 -3.58 -6.06 30.64
CA SER A 63 -3.66 -4.60 30.74
C SER A 63 -5.10 -4.08 30.69
N ASP A 64 -6.09 -4.96 30.63
CA ASP A 64 -7.52 -4.66 30.55
C ASP A 64 -8.37 -5.22 31.71
N LEU A 65 -7.82 -6.03 32.61
CA LEU A 65 -8.55 -6.67 33.72
C LEU A 65 -8.68 -5.81 35.00
N GLY A 66 -8.24 -4.55 34.98
CA GLY A 66 -8.45 -3.61 36.08
C GLY A 66 -7.50 -3.77 37.29
N ALA A 67 -7.79 -3.03 38.38
CA ALA A 67 -6.87 -2.82 39.48
C ALA A 67 -6.61 -4.08 40.34
N ASP A 68 -7.61 -4.95 40.52
CA ASP A 68 -7.48 -6.16 41.32
C ASP A 68 -6.52 -7.17 40.68
N HIS A 69 -6.63 -7.34 39.35
CA HIS A 69 -5.65 -8.15 38.59
C HIS A 69 -4.25 -7.57 38.72
N VAL A 70 -4.10 -6.26 38.59
CA VAL A 70 -2.82 -5.57 38.75
C VAL A 70 -2.25 -5.84 40.15
N ALA A 71 -3.04 -5.69 41.20
CA ALA A 71 -2.62 -5.95 42.58
C ALA A 71 -2.20 -7.41 42.81
N SER A 72 -2.92 -8.37 42.21
CA SER A 72 -2.55 -9.79 42.24
C SER A 72 -1.20 -10.06 41.59
N VAL A 73 -0.95 -9.48 40.40
CA VAL A 73 0.35 -9.61 39.71
C VAL A 73 1.47 -8.99 40.54
N GLU A 74 1.25 -7.80 41.11
CA GLU A 74 2.25 -7.18 41.99
C GLU A 74 2.58 -8.02 43.23
N LYS A 75 1.56 -8.62 43.84
CA LYS A 75 1.72 -9.51 44.98
C LYS A 75 2.61 -10.69 44.59
N GLN A 76 2.33 -11.33 43.45
CA GLN A 76 3.13 -12.45 42.96
C GLN A 76 4.59 -12.06 42.67
N ILE A 77 4.82 -10.89 42.07
CA ILE A 77 6.19 -10.38 41.81
C ILE A 77 6.96 -10.17 43.12
N ARG A 78 6.33 -9.57 44.14
CA ARG A 78 6.98 -9.27 45.42
C ARG A 78 7.25 -10.53 46.24
N GLU A 79 6.28 -11.44 46.32
CA GLU A 79 6.34 -12.63 47.17
C GLU A 79 7.21 -13.75 46.58
N TYR A 80 7.13 -13.97 45.26
CA TYR A 80 7.77 -15.13 44.61
C TYR A 80 8.95 -14.75 43.70
N HIS A 81 9.33 -13.47 43.64
CA HIS A 81 10.52 -13.01 42.90
C HIS A 81 10.57 -13.50 41.44
N VAL A 82 9.42 -13.45 40.76
CA VAL A 82 9.21 -14.08 39.45
C VAL A 82 10.24 -13.65 38.41
N GLY A 83 10.66 -14.59 37.57
CA GLY A 83 11.66 -14.38 36.53
C GLY A 83 11.15 -13.55 35.36
N GLY A 84 9.85 -13.60 35.09
CA GLY A 84 9.23 -12.88 33.99
C GLY A 84 7.72 -12.67 34.10
N VAL A 85 7.18 -11.88 33.16
CA VAL A 85 5.74 -11.69 32.93
C VAL A 85 5.42 -11.87 31.45
N CYS A 86 4.28 -12.48 31.15
CA CYS A 86 3.74 -12.62 29.80
C CYS A 86 2.48 -11.77 29.65
N PHE A 87 2.53 -10.78 28.76
CA PHE A 87 1.41 -9.87 28.51
C PHE A 87 0.41 -10.42 27.50
N PHE A 88 -0.86 -10.26 27.85
CA PHE A 88 -2.03 -10.60 27.04
C PHE A 88 -2.80 -9.33 26.65
N GLN A 89 -4.13 -9.33 26.70
CA GLN A 89 -4.96 -8.30 26.09
C GLN A 89 -4.88 -6.93 26.80
N GLY A 90 -5.20 -5.89 26.03
CA GLY A 90 -5.46 -4.53 26.50
C GLY A 90 -4.88 -3.46 25.58
N THR A 91 -4.22 -2.43 26.13
CA THR A 91 -3.77 -1.25 25.35
C THR A 91 -2.26 -1.02 25.43
N PRO A 92 -1.62 -0.45 24.39
CA PRO A 92 -0.18 -0.15 24.42
C PRO A 92 0.22 0.75 25.59
N GLU A 93 -0.57 1.79 25.86
CA GLU A 93 -0.29 2.71 26.97
C GLU A 93 -0.34 2.01 28.31
N LYS A 94 -1.39 1.20 28.55
CA LYS A 94 -1.56 0.53 29.83
C LYS A 94 -0.55 -0.58 30.02
N GLN A 95 -0.23 -1.33 28.95
CA GLN A 95 0.85 -2.32 29.00
C GLN A 95 2.21 -1.67 29.31
N LEU A 96 2.54 -0.53 28.70
CA LEU A 96 3.80 0.16 29.00
C LEU A 96 3.84 0.69 30.44
N GLU A 97 2.75 1.28 30.92
CA GLU A 97 2.61 1.71 32.32
C GLU A 97 2.88 0.53 33.28
N LEU A 98 2.20 -0.60 33.05
CA LEU A 98 2.34 -1.81 33.87
C LEU A 98 3.72 -2.45 33.72
N THR A 99 4.33 -2.43 32.53
CA THR A 99 5.70 -2.92 32.32
C THR A 99 6.68 -2.13 33.20
N ASN A 100 6.61 -0.80 33.16
CA ASN A 100 7.46 0.06 33.98
C ASN A 100 7.19 -0.16 35.48
N ARG A 101 5.92 -0.25 35.86
CA ARG A 101 5.49 -0.48 37.25
C ARG A 101 6.01 -1.82 37.78
N TYR A 102 5.82 -2.90 37.04
CA TYR A 102 6.24 -4.25 37.41
C TYR A 102 7.76 -4.39 37.45
N GLN A 103 8.48 -3.81 36.47
CA GLN A 103 9.95 -3.78 36.51
C GLN A 103 10.50 -3.06 37.74
N GLY A 104 9.82 -2.00 38.21
CA GLY A 104 10.20 -1.28 39.42
C GLY A 104 10.00 -2.05 40.73
N LEU A 105 9.23 -3.15 40.71
CA LEU A 105 9.01 -4.01 41.88
C LEU A 105 10.03 -5.15 41.98
N SER A 106 10.73 -5.47 40.88
CA SER A 106 11.67 -6.57 40.86
C SER A 106 13.09 -6.12 41.17
N LYS A 107 13.81 -6.86 42.03
CA LYS A 107 15.24 -6.63 42.31
C LYS A 107 16.12 -6.93 41.10
N LEU A 108 15.84 -8.04 40.43
CA LEU A 108 16.48 -8.46 39.19
C LEU A 108 15.49 -8.23 38.05
N PRO A 109 15.82 -7.46 37.00
CA PRO A 109 14.88 -7.17 35.93
C PRO A 109 14.24 -8.43 35.34
N MET A 110 12.93 -8.37 35.16
CA MET A 110 12.12 -9.46 34.65
C MET A 110 12.21 -9.56 33.13
N MET A 111 12.12 -10.77 32.61
CA MET A 111 11.79 -10.95 31.19
C MET A 111 10.34 -10.53 30.96
N VAL A 112 10.09 -9.82 29.86
CA VAL A 112 8.75 -9.38 29.48
C VAL A 112 8.47 -10.00 28.14
N SER A 113 7.43 -10.85 28.08
CA SER A 113 7.10 -11.64 26.90
C SER A 113 5.70 -11.35 26.38
N MET A 114 5.45 -11.77 25.15
CA MET A 114 4.13 -11.83 24.56
C MET A 114 4.07 -12.84 23.41
N ASP A 115 2.88 -13.35 23.11
CA ASP A 115 2.61 -13.92 21.79
C ASP A 115 2.40 -12.80 20.77
N ALA A 116 3.32 -12.69 19.83
CA ALA A 116 3.29 -11.69 18.77
C ALA A 116 3.54 -12.32 17.40
N GLU A 117 2.84 -13.42 17.11
CA GLU A 117 3.04 -14.19 15.87
C GLU A 117 2.90 -13.31 14.63
N TRP A 118 1.87 -12.46 14.56
CA TRP A 118 1.67 -11.46 13.50
C TRP A 118 1.89 -10.03 14.02
N GLY A 119 2.82 -9.86 14.96
CA GLY A 119 3.12 -8.60 15.62
C GLY A 119 2.25 -8.31 16.84
N LEU A 120 2.39 -7.10 17.38
CA LEU A 120 1.74 -6.67 18.62
C LEU A 120 0.20 -6.71 18.52
N GLY A 121 -0.35 -6.53 17.31
CA GLY A 121 -1.78 -6.58 17.05
C GLY A 121 -2.45 -7.91 17.43
N MET A 122 -1.67 -8.98 17.65
CA MET A 122 -2.16 -10.23 18.24
C MET A 122 -2.72 -10.03 19.66
N ARG A 123 -2.09 -9.19 20.48
CA ARG A 123 -2.52 -8.93 21.87
C ARG A 123 -3.12 -7.54 22.06
N LEU A 124 -2.74 -6.59 21.22
CA LEU A 124 -3.18 -5.20 21.24
C LEU A 124 -3.92 -4.84 19.94
N PRO A 125 -5.07 -5.50 19.65
CA PRO A 125 -5.80 -5.32 18.41
C PRO A 125 -6.28 -3.87 18.27
N ASP A 126 -6.49 -3.44 17.02
CA ASP A 126 -7.01 -2.11 16.62
C ASP A 126 -6.15 -0.89 17.03
N GLN A 127 -5.11 -1.08 17.83
CA GLN A 127 -4.24 -0.01 18.35
C GLN A 127 -2.79 -0.15 17.90
N THR A 128 -2.41 -1.34 17.43
CA THR A 128 -1.11 -1.66 16.86
C THR A 128 -1.27 -2.42 15.55
N ILE A 129 -0.27 -2.34 14.68
CA ILE A 129 -0.26 -3.04 13.40
C ILE A 129 -0.34 -4.57 13.63
N SER A 130 -1.27 -5.19 12.91
CA SER A 130 -1.31 -6.63 12.64
C SER A 130 -0.74 -6.88 11.26
N TYR A 131 0.34 -7.67 11.18
CA TYR A 131 0.94 -8.13 9.93
C TYR A 131 0.15 -9.32 9.35
N PRO A 132 0.42 -9.75 8.10
CA PRO A 132 -0.22 -10.94 7.55
C PRO A 132 0.08 -12.16 8.42
N LYS A 133 -0.91 -13.05 8.54
CA LYS A 133 -0.74 -14.31 9.26
C LYS A 133 0.21 -15.25 8.49
N GLN A 134 0.80 -16.19 9.22
CA GLN A 134 1.87 -17.06 8.73
C GLN A 134 1.50 -17.78 7.44
N LEU A 135 0.24 -18.20 7.26
CA LEU A 135 -0.16 -18.89 6.03
C LEU A 135 -0.08 -17.97 4.80
N ALA A 136 -0.51 -16.71 4.92
CA ALA A 136 -0.33 -15.72 3.85
C ALA A 136 1.17 -15.42 3.62
N LEU A 137 1.95 -15.29 4.69
CA LEU A 137 3.40 -15.13 4.60
C LEU A 137 4.07 -16.33 3.92
N GLY A 138 3.50 -17.53 4.09
CA GLY A 138 3.88 -18.78 3.45
C GLY A 138 3.95 -18.70 1.93
N ALA A 139 3.11 -17.83 1.33
CA ALA A 139 3.01 -17.66 -0.10
C ALA A 139 4.09 -16.75 -0.70
N ILE A 140 4.75 -15.96 0.14
CA ILE A 140 5.75 -14.98 -0.27
C ILE A 140 7.03 -15.70 -0.72
N ARG A 141 7.54 -15.34 -1.89
CA ARG A 141 8.82 -15.89 -2.42
C ARG A 141 10.04 -15.12 -1.93
N ASN A 142 9.92 -13.81 -1.73
CA ASN A 142 11.00 -12.97 -1.21
C ASN A 142 11.05 -13.03 0.31
N ASN A 143 11.84 -13.97 0.85
CA ASN A 143 11.95 -14.14 2.31
C ASN A 143 12.59 -12.94 3.04
N GLN A 144 13.21 -11.97 2.33
CA GLN A 144 13.73 -10.76 2.97
C GLN A 144 12.61 -9.96 3.66
N LEU A 145 11.40 -9.93 3.08
CA LEU A 145 10.25 -9.27 3.69
C LEU A 145 9.87 -9.88 5.05
N ILE A 146 10.11 -11.18 5.24
CA ILE A 146 9.85 -11.87 6.51
C ILE A 146 10.88 -11.45 7.58
N TYR A 147 12.14 -11.25 7.18
CA TYR A 147 13.16 -10.68 8.08
C TYR A 147 12.84 -9.24 8.45
N ASP A 148 12.47 -8.41 7.47
CA ASP A 148 12.12 -7.00 7.69
C ASP A 148 10.91 -6.88 8.63
N MET A 149 9.94 -7.79 8.50
CA MET A 149 8.80 -7.91 9.42
C MET A 149 9.27 -8.25 10.85
N GLY A 150 10.15 -9.25 11.00
CA GLY A 150 10.72 -9.60 12.31
C GLY A 150 11.47 -8.45 12.96
N ALA A 151 12.25 -7.70 12.17
CA ALA A 151 12.99 -6.53 12.65
C ALA A 151 12.06 -5.40 13.12
N GLU A 152 11.00 -5.12 12.37
CA GLU A 152 10.03 -4.08 12.73
C GLU A 152 9.20 -4.48 13.97
N ILE A 153 8.82 -5.75 14.09
CA ILE A 153 8.16 -6.28 15.31
C ILE A 153 9.10 -6.14 16.51
N ALA A 154 10.39 -6.45 16.36
CA ALA A 154 11.36 -6.26 17.44
C ALA A 154 11.47 -4.80 17.89
N ARG A 155 11.52 -3.85 16.95
CA ARG A 155 11.50 -2.41 17.26
C ARG A 155 10.24 -2.01 18.04
N GLN A 156 9.07 -2.52 17.64
CA GLN A 156 7.81 -2.29 18.34
C GLN A 156 7.81 -2.91 19.75
N MET A 157 8.37 -4.10 19.93
CA MET A 157 8.50 -4.75 21.24
C MET A 157 9.35 -3.94 22.21
N HIS A 158 10.49 -3.41 21.75
CA HIS A 158 11.35 -2.53 22.57
C HIS A 158 10.60 -1.29 23.08
N ARG A 159 9.67 -0.73 22.29
CA ARG A 159 8.83 0.42 22.70
C ARG A 159 7.89 0.09 23.87
N LEU A 160 7.58 -1.19 24.08
CA LEU A 160 6.78 -1.69 25.21
C LEU A 160 7.62 -2.38 26.29
N GLY A 161 8.95 -2.38 26.17
CA GLY A 161 9.84 -3.10 27.10
C GLY A 161 9.77 -4.63 26.99
N VAL A 162 9.15 -5.15 25.93
CA VAL A 162 9.07 -6.58 25.62
C VAL A 162 10.41 -7.05 25.06
N ASN A 163 10.91 -8.18 25.56
CA ASN A 163 12.23 -8.74 25.22
C ASN A 163 12.18 -10.23 24.81
N VAL A 164 11.03 -10.89 24.97
CA VAL A 164 10.81 -12.27 24.50
C VAL A 164 9.59 -12.32 23.60
N SER A 165 9.75 -12.89 22.41
CA SER A 165 8.64 -13.18 21.50
C SER A 165 8.39 -14.66 21.43
N PHE A 166 7.15 -15.09 21.69
CA PHE A 166 6.72 -16.47 21.47
C PHE A 166 6.38 -16.71 20.00
N SER A 167 7.39 -16.52 19.15
CA SER A 167 7.40 -16.74 17.71
C SER A 167 8.85 -16.99 17.24
N PRO A 168 9.08 -17.67 16.10
CA PRO A 168 8.11 -18.12 15.09
C PRO A 168 7.40 -19.44 15.41
N VAL A 169 6.21 -19.62 14.83
CA VAL A 169 5.55 -20.93 14.72
C VAL A 169 6.22 -21.73 13.61
N LEU A 170 6.63 -22.96 13.91
CA LEU A 170 7.35 -23.88 13.02
C LEU A 170 6.57 -25.16 12.72
N ASP A 171 5.32 -25.24 13.16
CA ASP A 171 4.46 -26.38 12.87
C ASP A 171 4.23 -26.50 11.37
N VAL A 172 4.46 -27.70 10.81
CA VAL A 172 4.21 -28.00 9.40
C VAL A 172 2.75 -28.42 9.25
N ASN A 173 1.97 -27.63 8.51
CA ASN A 173 0.53 -27.84 8.37
C ASN A 173 0.23 -28.82 7.22
N ASN A 174 0.53 -30.09 7.45
CA ASN A 174 0.50 -31.18 6.46
C ASN A 174 -0.82 -31.99 6.46
N ASN A 175 -1.81 -31.60 7.27
CA ASN A 175 -3.12 -32.23 7.31
C ASN A 175 -4.23 -31.26 6.87
N PRO A 176 -4.69 -31.32 5.60
CA PRO A 176 -5.70 -30.41 5.08
C PRO A 176 -7.10 -30.67 5.67
N ASN A 177 -7.36 -31.87 6.19
CA ASN A 177 -8.66 -32.23 6.76
C ASN A 177 -8.85 -31.69 8.17
N ASN A 178 -7.74 -31.35 8.84
CA ASN A 178 -7.76 -30.86 10.19
C ASN A 178 -6.56 -29.94 10.47
N PRO A 179 -6.61 -28.70 9.97
CA PRO A 179 -5.52 -27.76 10.16
C PRO A 179 -5.71 -27.03 11.50
N VAL A 180 -5.48 -27.68 12.65
CA VAL A 180 -5.61 -27.02 13.98
C VAL A 180 -4.73 -25.77 14.10
N ILE A 181 -3.58 -25.77 13.42
CA ILE A 181 -2.71 -24.58 13.32
C ILE A 181 -3.21 -23.59 12.24
N ALA A 182 -3.87 -24.09 11.18
CA ALA A 182 -4.46 -23.32 10.08
C ALA A 182 -3.60 -22.11 9.64
N THR A 183 -4.09 -20.90 9.91
CA THR A 183 -3.46 -19.66 9.43
C THR A 183 -2.15 -19.30 10.15
N ARG A 184 -1.82 -19.99 11.25
CA ARG A 184 -0.63 -19.76 12.08
C ARG A 184 0.62 -20.51 11.60
N SER A 185 0.50 -21.40 10.60
CA SER A 185 1.64 -22.08 9.97
C SER A 185 2.00 -21.41 8.64
N PHE A 186 3.28 -21.47 8.28
CA PHE A 186 3.77 -21.01 6.97
C PHE A 186 3.41 -21.96 5.81
N GLY A 187 2.81 -23.13 6.08
CA GLY A 187 2.36 -24.05 5.04
C GLY A 187 2.68 -25.52 5.32
N GLU A 188 2.55 -26.35 4.28
CA GLU A 188 2.71 -27.81 4.38
C GLU A 188 4.13 -28.32 4.08
N ASP A 189 4.96 -27.49 3.44
CA ASP A 189 6.34 -27.89 3.10
C ASP A 189 7.32 -27.52 4.21
N ARG A 190 8.04 -28.53 4.71
CA ARG A 190 9.04 -28.38 5.79
C ARG A 190 10.16 -27.40 5.44
N TYR A 191 10.58 -27.29 4.17
CA TYR A 191 11.66 -26.38 3.79
C TYR A 191 11.18 -24.93 3.76
N ASN A 192 9.98 -24.68 3.23
CA ASN A 192 9.36 -23.35 3.22
C ASN A 192 9.11 -22.85 4.64
N VAL A 193 8.54 -23.70 5.51
CA VAL A 193 8.33 -23.41 6.94
C VAL A 193 9.67 -23.09 7.62
N THR A 194 10.70 -23.90 7.38
CA THR A 194 12.04 -23.67 7.95
C THR A 194 12.64 -22.34 7.49
N ALA A 195 12.59 -22.03 6.19
CA ALA A 195 13.20 -20.83 5.64
C ALA A 195 12.53 -19.55 6.17
N LYS A 196 11.19 -19.54 6.25
CA LYS A 196 10.43 -18.39 6.77
C LYS A 196 10.55 -18.26 8.28
N GLY A 197 10.50 -19.38 9.00
CA GLY A 197 10.79 -19.43 10.43
C GLY A 197 12.18 -18.86 10.75
N TYR A 198 13.20 -19.26 10.00
CA TYR A 198 14.56 -18.74 10.16
C TYR A 198 14.63 -17.23 9.93
N MET A 199 14.03 -16.71 8.86
CA MET A 199 14.07 -15.27 8.58
C MET A 199 13.33 -14.44 9.63
N TYR A 200 12.19 -14.94 10.13
CA TYR A 200 11.48 -14.29 11.22
C TYR A 200 12.30 -14.30 12.52
N MET A 201 12.81 -15.46 12.92
CA MET A 201 13.72 -15.60 14.07
C MET A 201 14.91 -14.64 13.97
N LYS A 202 15.56 -14.60 12.81
CA LYS A 202 16.73 -13.74 12.57
C LYS A 202 16.38 -12.26 12.69
N GLY A 203 15.25 -11.83 12.13
CA GLY A 203 14.76 -10.46 12.26
C GLY A 203 14.55 -10.04 13.72
N LEU A 204 14.02 -10.94 14.56
CA LEU A 204 13.85 -10.71 15.99
C LEU A 204 15.19 -10.65 16.75
N GLN A 205 16.03 -11.69 16.60
CA GLN A 205 17.26 -11.84 17.38
C GLN A 205 18.35 -10.84 17.01
N ASP A 206 18.50 -10.49 15.72
CA ASP A 206 19.43 -9.45 15.29
C ASP A 206 19.08 -8.08 15.87
N ASN A 207 17.81 -7.90 16.24
CA ASN A 207 17.30 -6.68 16.86
C ASN A 207 17.04 -6.86 18.36
N GLY A 208 17.69 -7.82 19.01
CA GLY A 208 17.76 -7.92 20.48
C GLY A 208 16.50 -8.49 21.16
N ILE A 209 15.66 -9.24 20.42
CA ILE A 209 14.52 -9.98 20.99
C ILE A 209 14.84 -11.47 21.02
N LEU A 210 14.59 -12.13 22.16
CA LEU A 210 14.65 -13.58 22.27
C LEU A 210 13.46 -14.20 21.52
N ALA A 211 13.75 -14.89 20.42
CA ALA A 211 12.76 -15.64 19.64
C ALA A 211 12.56 -17.04 20.24
N SER A 212 11.29 -17.49 20.30
CA SER A 212 10.91 -18.81 20.78
C SER A 212 10.22 -19.63 19.70
N ALA A 213 10.92 -20.65 19.20
CA ALA A 213 10.35 -21.59 18.24
C ALA A 213 9.25 -22.43 18.92
N LYS A 214 8.09 -22.56 18.26
CA LYS A 214 6.95 -23.32 18.80
C LYS A 214 6.14 -24.04 17.71
N HIS A 215 5.42 -25.10 18.02
CA HIS A 215 5.30 -25.73 19.34
C HIS A 215 6.04 -27.06 19.31
N PHE A 216 7.19 -27.16 19.97
CA PHE A 216 8.02 -28.37 19.93
C PHE A 216 7.30 -29.54 20.62
N PRO A 217 7.30 -30.78 20.06
CA PRO A 217 8.05 -31.24 18.88
C PRO A 217 7.31 -31.19 17.53
N GLY A 218 6.23 -30.42 17.41
CA GLY A 218 5.46 -30.19 16.19
C GLY A 218 3.99 -30.53 16.35
N HIS A 219 3.13 -29.51 16.36
CA HIS A 219 1.68 -29.59 16.61
C HIS A 219 0.84 -29.60 15.30
N GLY A 220 1.49 -29.55 14.14
CA GLY A 220 0.83 -29.28 12.85
C GLY A 220 -0.17 -30.33 12.35
N ASP A 221 -0.23 -31.51 12.97
CA ASP A 221 -1.03 -32.67 12.53
C ASP A 221 -1.81 -33.31 13.70
N THR A 222 -2.62 -32.53 14.43
CA THR A 222 -3.38 -32.99 15.59
C THR A 222 -4.87 -32.70 15.47
N ASP A 223 -5.74 -33.68 15.76
CA ASP A 223 -7.22 -33.61 15.66
C ASP A 223 -7.95 -32.92 16.82
N VAL A 224 -7.22 -32.48 17.84
CA VAL A 224 -7.78 -31.96 19.08
C VAL A 224 -7.01 -30.71 19.52
N ASP A 225 -7.72 -29.71 20.03
CA ASP A 225 -7.13 -28.50 20.62
C ASP A 225 -6.74 -28.76 22.08
N SER A 226 -5.48 -28.51 22.41
CA SER A 226 -4.87 -28.72 23.74
C SER A 226 -5.49 -27.89 24.85
N HIS A 227 -6.26 -26.84 24.52
CA HIS A 227 -7.02 -26.07 25.51
C HIS A 227 -8.16 -26.88 26.15
N TYR A 228 -8.66 -27.91 25.46
CA TYR A 228 -9.82 -28.69 25.91
C TYR A 228 -9.46 -30.13 26.30
N ASP A 229 -8.51 -30.75 25.58
CA ASP A 229 -8.05 -32.11 25.85
C ASP A 229 -6.64 -32.35 25.27
N LEU A 230 -5.90 -33.35 25.76
CA LEU A 230 -4.50 -33.59 25.35
C LEU A 230 -4.42 -34.13 23.91
N PRO A 231 -3.84 -33.40 22.94
CA PRO A 231 -3.77 -33.87 21.55
C PRO A 231 -2.76 -35.02 21.42
N VAL A 232 -3.15 -36.06 20.69
CA VAL A 232 -2.33 -37.27 20.50
C VAL A 232 -1.78 -37.32 19.07
N ILE A 233 -0.46 -37.46 18.91
CA ILE A 233 0.21 -37.69 17.62
C ILE A 233 0.70 -39.13 17.57
N ASN A 234 0.09 -39.94 16.71
CA ASN A 234 0.38 -41.38 16.59
C ASN A 234 1.42 -41.72 15.48
N HIS A 235 2.15 -40.73 14.99
CA HIS A 235 3.14 -40.92 13.93
C HIS A 235 4.38 -41.67 14.40
N SER A 236 5.01 -42.40 13.48
CA SER A 236 6.29 -43.07 13.75
C SER A 236 7.41 -42.06 13.99
N ARG A 237 8.45 -42.46 14.74
CA ARG A 237 9.64 -41.63 14.96
C ARG A 237 10.29 -41.16 13.64
N ALA A 238 10.39 -42.04 12.64
CA ALA A 238 10.95 -41.70 11.34
C ALA A 238 10.14 -40.59 10.62
N ARG A 239 8.81 -40.61 10.73
CA ARG A 239 7.95 -39.54 10.22
C ARG A 239 8.23 -38.22 10.96
N LEU A 240 8.18 -38.25 12.29
CA LEU A 240 8.47 -37.10 13.15
C LEU A 240 9.83 -36.46 12.81
N ASP A 241 10.87 -37.26 12.67
CA ASP A 241 12.23 -36.78 12.33
C ASP A 241 12.29 -36.11 10.95
N SER A 242 11.46 -36.57 10.03
CA SER A 242 11.45 -36.11 8.65
C SER A 242 10.59 -34.86 8.43
N ILE A 243 9.48 -34.69 9.16
CA ILE A 243 8.57 -33.56 8.93
C ILE A 243 8.49 -32.65 10.15
N GLU A 244 7.92 -33.13 11.25
CA GLU A 244 7.55 -32.30 12.40
C GLU A 244 8.80 -31.72 13.11
N LEU A 245 9.83 -32.54 13.34
CA LEU A 245 11.09 -32.14 13.99
C LEU A 245 12.06 -31.42 13.04
N TYR A 246 11.83 -31.47 11.73
CA TYR A 246 12.78 -30.96 10.75
C TYR A 246 13.05 -29.44 10.92
N PRO A 247 12.02 -28.57 11.00
CA PRO A 247 12.24 -27.13 11.20
C PRO A 247 12.96 -26.81 12.51
N PHE A 248 12.59 -27.48 13.61
CA PHE A 248 13.21 -27.27 14.93
C PHE A 248 14.70 -27.63 14.91
N ARG A 249 15.04 -28.81 14.39
CA ARG A 249 16.44 -29.25 14.23
C ARG A 249 17.26 -28.29 13.36
N ALA A 250 16.65 -27.71 12.34
CA ALA A 250 17.32 -26.72 11.50
C ALA A 250 17.58 -25.41 12.25
N LEU A 251 16.57 -24.86 12.95
CA LEU A 251 16.71 -23.59 13.67
C LEU A 251 17.64 -23.68 14.88
N ILE A 252 17.77 -24.86 15.51
CA ILE A 252 18.81 -25.10 16.54
C ILE A 252 20.21 -24.84 15.97
N ARG A 253 20.51 -25.35 14.77
CA ARG A 253 21.81 -25.11 14.11
C ARG A 253 22.03 -23.65 13.72
N TYR A 254 20.96 -22.89 13.53
CA TYR A 254 21.00 -21.47 13.19
C TYR A 254 20.86 -20.55 14.41
N GLY A 255 20.94 -21.10 15.63
CA GLY A 255 21.03 -20.31 16.86
C GLY A 255 19.71 -19.73 17.34
N ILE A 256 18.59 -20.44 17.19
CA ILE A 256 17.34 -20.11 17.91
C ILE A 256 17.61 -20.02 19.41
N GLY A 257 17.15 -18.94 20.04
CA GLY A 257 17.45 -18.61 21.42
C GLY A 257 16.58 -19.35 22.42
N SER A 258 15.32 -19.64 22.07
CA SER A 258 14.43 -20.41 22.93
C SER A 258 13.50 -21.37 22.18
N MET A 259 12.98 -22.34 22.92
CA MET A 259 12.03 -23.35 22.43
C MET A 259 10.84 -23.40 23.37
N MET A 260 9.61 -23.42 22.84
CA MET A 260 8.41 -23.69 23.62
C MET A 260 7.97 -25.14 23.44
N ALA A 261 7.93 -25.89 24.55
CA ALA A 261 7.51 -27.27 24.59
C ALA A 261 5.98 -27.37 24.73
N ALA A 262 5.33 -27.98 23.74
CA ALA A 262 3.90 -28.14 23.65
C ALA A 262 3.35 -29.18 24.62
N HIS A 263 2.04 -29.12 24.86
CA HIS A 263 1.29 -30.14 25.58
C HIS A 263 0.74 -31.19 24.61
N LEU A 264 1.59 -32.10 24.12
CA LEU A 264 1.23 -33.15 23.15
C LEU A 264 1.55 -34.54 23.68
N GLN A 265 0.66 -35.51 23.53
CA GLN A 265 0.98 -36.92 23.77
C GLN A 265 1.53 -37.56 22.48
N ILE A 266 2.75 -38.09 22.53
CA ILE A 266 3.42 -38.66 21.36
C ILE A 266 3.99 -40.04 21.73
N PRO A 267 3.20 -41.12 21.59
CA PRO A 267 3.61 -42.47 22.04
C PRO A 267 4.93 -42.97 21.45
N ALA A 268 5.29 -42.52 20.24
CA ALA A 268 6.55 -42.86 19.59
C ALA A 268 7.79 -42.23 20.25
N LEU A 269 7.61 -41.18 21.06
CA LEU A 269 8.69 -40.52 21.81
C LEU A 269 8.60 -40.81 23.31
N ASP A 270 7.38 -40.92 23.85
CA ASP A 270 7.12 -41.31 25.24
C ASP A 270 5.83 -42.16 25.29
N PRO A 271 5.92 -43.48 25.56
CA PRO A 271 4.77 -44.38 25.48
C PRO A 271 3.81 -44.24 26.67
N ARG A 272 4.14 -43.41 27.68
CA ARG A 272 3.30 -43.25 28.87
C ARG A 272 1.97 -42.58 28.49
N PRO A 273 0.82 -43.14 28.88
CA PRO A 273 -0.49 -42.53 28.59
C PRO A 273 -0.65 -41.20 29.32
N ASN A 274 -1.39 -40.25 28.71
CA ASN A 274 -1.65 -38.92 29.27
C ASN A 274 -0.38 -38.17 29.71
N ARG A 275 0.74 -38.41 29.02
CA ARG A 275 2.02 -37.74 29.29
C ARG A 275 2.30 -36.67 28.24
N PRO A 276 2.11 -35.38 28.56
CA PRO A 276 2.39 -34.29 27.63
C PRO A 276 3.89 -34.13 27.37
N SER A 277 4.24 -33.70 26.16
CA SER A 277 5.62 -33.50 25.71
C SER A 277 6.40 -32.56 26.62
N SER A 278 5.79 -31.45 27.06
CA SER A 278 6.34 -30.50 28.05
C SER A 278 6.73 -31.12 29.42
N LEU A 279 6.13 -32.24 29.80
CA LEU A 279 6.42 -32.95 31.05
C LEU A 279 7.28 -34.20 30.80
N SER A 280 7.65 -34.49 29.56
CA SER A 280 8.36 -35.72 29.21
C SER A 280 9.87 -35.49 29.18
N LYS A 281 10.60 -36.10 30.14
CA LYS A 281 12.07 -36.14 30.11
C LYS A 281 12.64 -36.73 28.80
N PRO A 282 12.11 -37.84 28.26
CA PRO A 282 12.51 -38.34 26.94
C PRO A 282 12.44 -37.28 25.83
N ILE A 283 11.43 -36.40 25.86
CA ILE A 283 11.23 -35.38 24.81
C ILE A 283 12.03 -34.10 25.11
N VAL A 284 11.91 -33.54 26.31
CA VAL A 284 12.49 -32.23 26.65
C VAL A 284 13.99 -32.33 26.94
N THR A 285 14.44 -33.37 27.62
CA THR A 285 15.87 -33.55 27.92
C THR A 285 16.54 -34.44 26.89
N ASP A 286 16.07 -35.67 26.70
CA ASP A 286 16.85 -36.64 25.93
C ASP A 286 16.82 -36.32 24.42
N LEU A 287 15.66 -35.98 23.86
CA LEU A 287 15.55 -35.53 22.48
C LEU A 287 16.03 -34.07 22.29
N LEU A 288 15.38 -33.09 22.92
CA LEU A 288 15.67 -31.67 22.63
C LEU A 288 17.05 -31.22 23.12
N ARG A 289 17.36 -31.42 24.41
CA ARG A 289 18.63 -30.96 24.99
C ARG A 289 19.83 -31.79 24.51
N LYS A 290 19.73 -33.12 24.54
CA LYS A 290 20.87 -34.01 24.25
C LYS A 290 20.98 -34.37 22.78
N GLU A 291 19.96 -34.99 22.19
CA GLU A 291 20.03 -35.51 20.82
C GLU A 291 20.12 -34.38 19.78
N LEU A 292 19.26 -33.37 19.89
CA LEU A 292 19.26 -32.21 18.99
C LEU A 292 20.29 -31.14 19.36
N GLY A 293 20.90 -31.23 20.55
CA GLY A 293 21.95 -30.33 21.01
C GLY A 293 21.47 -28.91 21.32
N PHE A 294 20.21 -28.73 21.74
CA PHE A 294 19.66 -27.40 22.00
C PHE A 294 20.23 -26.76 23.28
N THR A 295 20.91 -25.63 23.15
CA THR A 295 21.57 -24.94 24.26
C THR A 295 20.77 -23.79 24.87
N GLY A 296 19.73 -23.31 24.18
CA GLY A 296 18.93 -22.14 24.59
C GLY A 296 17.96 -22.40 25.75
N LEU A 297 17.05 -21.45 25.99
CA LEU A 297 16.01 -21.58 27.01
C LEU A 297 14.85 -22.46 26.55
N ILE A 298 14.38 -23.34 27.42
CA ILE A 298 13.16 -24.12 27.21
C ILE A 298 12.03 -23.52 28.05
N PHE A 299 11.01 -23.00 27.36
CA PHE A 299 9.74 -22.58 27.95
C PHE A 299 8.74 -23.75 27.87
N THR A 300 7.89 -23.91 28.87
CA THR A 300 6.64 -24.65 28.69
C THR A 300 5.64 -23.81 27.88
N ASP A 301 4.66 -24.47 27.27
CA ASP A 301 3.38 -23.80 26.96
C ASP A 301 2.63 -23.48 28.29
N GLY A 302 1.47 -22.82 28.20
CA GLY A 302 0.72 -22.37 29.38
C GLY A 302 0.28 -23.53 30.29
N LEU A 303 0.86 -23.63 31.49
CA LEU A 303 0.64 -24.78 32.39
C LEU A 303 -0.75 -24.80 33.03
N GLU A 304 -1.43 -23.66 33.09
CA GLU A 304 -2.84 -23.54 33.48
C GLU A 304 -3.84 -24.22 32.52
N MET A 305 -3.39 -24.74 31.37
CA MET A 305 -4.24 -25.41 30.38
C MET A 305 -4.84 -26.73 30.92
N LYS A 306 -6.17 -26.85 30.80
CA LYS A 306 -6.93 -27.98 31.39
C LYS A 306 -6.62 -29.35 30.79
N GLY A 307 -6.10 -29.41 29.55
CA GLY A 307 -5.60 -30.64 28.94
C GLY A 307 -4.39 -31.25 29.66
N VAL A 308 -3.68 -30.47 30.47
CA VAL A 308 -2.54 -30.94 31.28
C VAL A 308 -2.91 -31.13 32.74
N THR A 309 -3.58 -30.17 33.36
CA THR A 309 -3.78 -30.17 34.83
C THR A 309 -4.73 -31.26 35.33
N LYS A 310 -5.61 -31.80 34.48
CA LYS A 310 -6.64 -32.80 34.86
C LYS A 310 -6.09 -34.09 35.49
N HIS A 311 -4.81 -34.41 35.27
CA HIS A 311 -4.21 -35.68 35.69
C HIS A 311 -3.15 -35.55 36.80
N TYR A 312 -2.98 -34.36 37.38
CA TYR A 312 -1.90 -34.05 38.33
C TYR A 312 -2.44 -33.28 39.55
N GLY A 313 -1.76 -33.39 40.69
CA GLY A 313 -2.07 -32.58 41.87
C GLY A 313 -1.66 -31.11 41.69
N GLU A 314 -2.11 -30.25 42.61
CA GLU A 314 -1.75 -28.82 42.62
C GLU A 314 -0.22 -28.63 42.65
N GLY A 315 0.31 -27.84 41.71
CA GLY A 315 1.75 -27.56 41.57
C GLY A 315 2.60 -28.73 41.03
N GLU A 316 2.04 -29.92 40.86
CA GLU A 316 2.80 -31.08 40.37
C GLU A 316 3.15 -30.97 38.89
N VAL A 317 2.31 -30.31 38.09
CA VAL A 317 2.57 -30.06 36.66
C VAL A 317 3.85 -29.22 36.49
N GLU A 318 3.98 -28.16 37.28
CA GLU A 318 5.14 -27.28 37.32
C GLU A 318 6.41 -28.03 37.75
N ALA A 319 6.32 -28.82 38.82
CA ALA A 319 7.46 -29.62 39.31
C ALA A 319 7.90 -30.69 38.29
N GLU A 320 6.95 -31.37 37.65
CA GLU A 320 7.20 -32.36 36.59
C GLU A 320 7.84 -31.72 35.35
N ALA A 321 7.43 -30.51 34.96
CA ALA A 321 8.03 -29.78 33.84
C ALA A 321 9.50 -29.42 34.10
N ILE A 322 9.84 -28.96 35.32
CA ILE A 322 11.23 -28.69 35.71
C ILE A 322 12.05 -29.97 35.70
N ALA A 323 11.51 -31.05 36.29
CA ALA A 323 12.15 -32.37 36.31
C ALA A 323 12.36 -32.95 34.90
N ALA A 324 11.44 -32.66 33.97
CA ALA A 324 11.53 -33.06 32.57
C ALA A 324 12.63 -32.34 31.80
N GLY A 325 12.96 -31.10 32.17
CA GLY A 325 14.07 -30.35 31.57
C GLY A 325 13.79 -28.88 31.26
N SER A 326 12.55 -28.40 31.41
CA SER A 326 12.18 -27.01 31.13
C SER A 326 12.91 -26.02 32.03
N ASP A 327 13.27 -24.85 31.51
CA ASP A 327 13.96 -23.79 32.26
C ASP A 327 12.96 -22.79 32.83
N ILE A 328 11.92 -22.40 32.06
CA ILE A 328 10.89 -21.44 32.48
C ILE A 328 9.48 -22.04 32.35
N LEU A 329 8.73 -21.94 33.43
CA LEU A 329 7.33 -22.31 33.60
C LEU A 329 6.44 -21.13 33.22
N LEU A 330 5.73 -21.28 32.11
CA LEU A 330 4.85 -20.27 31.58
C LEU A 330 3.44 -20.45 32.18
N LEU A 331 2.92 -19.37 32.79
CA LEU A 331 1.53 -19.27 33.26
C LEU A 331 1.14 -20.42 34.24
N PRO A 332 1.79 -20.49 35.41
CA PRO A 332 1.44 -21.50 36.42
C PRO A 332 0.01 -21.28 36.93
N GLU A 333 -0.68 -22.37 37.31
CA GLU A 333 -2.05 -22.28 37.82
C GLU A 333 -2.08 -21.66 39.23
N ASP A 334 -1.18 -22.11 40.10
CA ASP A 334 -0.95 -21.55 41.44
C ASP A 334 0.54 -21.57 41.77
N ILE A 335 1.14 -20.39 41.87
CA ILE A 335 2.57 -20.23 42.14
C ILE A 335 2.98 -20.69 43.55
N SER A 336 2.11 -20.57 44.55
CA SER A 336 2.36 -21.01 45.92
C SER A 336 2.46 -22.53 46.00
N ALA A 337 1.48 -23.21 45.40
CA ALA A 337 1.48 -24.67 45.29
C ALA A 337 2.69 -25.15 44.48
N SER A 338 3.02 -24.47 43.39
CA SER A 338 4.18 -24.77 42.55
C SER A 338 5.51 -24.69 43.30
N PHE A 339 5.72 -23.64 44.10
CA PHE A 339 6.91 -23.50 44.96
C PHE A 339 7.02 -24.67 45.94
N THR A 340 5.91 -25.02 46.58
CA THR A 340 5.85 -26.13 47.54
C THR A 340 6.19 -27.46 46.87
N ALA A 341 5.61 -27.72 45.70
CA ALA A 341 5.84 -28.94 44.94
C ALA A 341 7.28 -29.06 44.42
N ILE A 342 7.88 -27.98 43.92
CA ILE A 342 9.27 -27.99 43.43
C ILE A 342 10.25 -28.21 44.58
N LYS A 343 10.04 -27.56 45.74
CA LYS A 343 10.85 -27.79 46.95
C LYS A 343 10.78 -29.25 47.40
N ARG A 344 9.59 -29.82 47.44
CA ARG A 344 9.40 -31.24 47.70
C ARG A 344 10.15 -32.12 46.69
N TYR A 345 10.14 -31.80 45.40
CA TYR A 345 10.85 -32.58 44.38
C TYR A 345 12.37 -32.48 44.51
N LEU A 346 12.90 -31.36 45.03
CA LEU A 346 14.31 -31.23 45.40
C LEU A 346 14.65 -32.12 46.60
N GLU A 347 13.82 -32.09 47.65
CA GLU A 347 13.99 -32.94 48.84
C GLU A 347 13.90 -34.45 48.51
N GLU A 348 12.97 -34.82 47.61
CA GLU A 348 12.80 -36.19 47.11
C GLU A 348 13.90 -36.60 46.10
N GLY A 349 14.79 -35.69 45.71
CA GLY A 349 15.87 -35.95 44.73
C GLY A 349 15.40 -36.15 43.29
N LYS A 350 14.13 -35.82 42.98
CA LYS A 350 13.58 -35.84 41.62
C LYS A 350 14.11 -34.69 40.75
N ILE A 351 14.44 -33.57 41.39
CA ILE A 351 15.20 -32.46 40.81
C ILE A 351 16.52 -32.39 41.59
N SER A 352 17.67 -32.39 40.93
CA SER A 352 18.95 -32.21 41.62
C SER A 352 19.24 -30.72 41.86
N PRO A 353 19.92 -30.36 42.97
CA PRO A 353 20.37 -28.99 43.21
C PRO A 353 21.21 -28.42 42.05
N GLU A 354 22.10 -29.23 41.47
CA GLU A 354 22.94 -28.83 40.34
C GLU A 354 22.10 -28.59 39.07
N GLY A 355 21.05 -29.39 38.88
CA GLY A 355 20.13 -29.24 37.76
C GLY A 355 19.30 -27.95 37.87
N LEU A 356 18.90 -27.58 39.08
CA LEU A 356 18.26 -26.29 39.36
C LEU A 356 19.23 -25.13 39.13
N GLU A 357 20.46 -25.23 39.64
CA GLU A 357 21.51 -24.22 39.42
C GLU A 357 21.76 -23.97 37.94
N GLU A 358 21.90 -25.02 37.14
CA GLU A 358 22.14 -24.91 35.71
C GLU A 358 21.01 -24.15 34.98
N LYS A 359 19.75 -24.46 35.31
CA LYS A 359 18.57 -23.76 34.75
C LYS A 359 18.59 -22.28 35.08
N VAL A 360 18.77 -21.93 36.37
CA VAL A 360 18.81 -20.53 36.80
C VAL A 360 19.96 -19.79 36.13
N ARG A 361 21.14 -20.40 35.99
CA ARG A 361 22.28 -19.79 35.28
C ARG A 361 22.00 -19.53 33.81
N ARG A 362 21.29 -20.41 33.10
CA ARG A 362 20.84 -20.16 31.72
C ARG A 362 19.89 -18.97 31.64
N ILE A 363 18.97 -18.85 32.60
CA ILE A 363 18.01 -17.72 32.68
C ILE A 363 18.76 -16.42 32.93
N LEU A 364 19.71 -16.41 33.87
CA LEU A 364 20.56 -15.27 34.14
C LEU A 364 21.37 -14.87 32.90
N LEU A 365 22.07 -15.80 32.25
CA LEU A 365 22.82 -15.50 31.02
C LEU A 365 21.93 -14.89 29.93
N SER A 366 20.70 -15.42 29.78
CA SER A 366 19.74 -14.86 28.83
C SER A 366 19.32 -13.44 29.20
N LYS A 367 19.10 -13.16 30.49
CA LYS A 367 18.83 -11.79 30.98
C LYS A 367 20.01 -10.86 30.69
N TYR A 368 21.25 -11.30 30.91
CA TYR A 368 22.44 -10.53 30.56
C TYR A 368 22.46 -10.15 29.07
N ARG A 369 22.24 -11.13 28.19
CA ARG A 369 22.23 -10.93 26.72
C ARG A 369 21.06 -10.08 26.22
N LEU A 370 19.95 -10.06 26.94
CA LEU A 370 18.82 -9.15 26.71
C LEU A 370 19.04 -7.74 27.29
N GLY A 371 20.19 -7.49 27.94
CA GLY A 371 20.47 -6.21 28.59
C GLY A 371 19.72 -5.98 29.90
N LEU A 372 19.10 -7.03 30.46
CA LEU A 372 18.33 -7.02 31.70
C LEU A 372 19.22 -7.09 32.95
N THR A 373 20.40 -6.49 32.90
CA THR A 373 21.32 -6.36 34.05
C THR A 373 20.95 -5.19 34.97
N ARG A 374 20.11 -4.28 34.47
CA ARG A 374 19.53 -3.13 35.18
C ARG A 374 18.13 -2.83 34.63
N PRO A 375 17.22 -2.27 35.44
CA PRO A 375 15.87 -1.95 34.98
C PRO A 375 15.92 -0.85 33.92
N THR A 376 15.07 -0.99 32.89
CA THR A 376 14.85 0.00 31.84
C THR A 376 13.38 0.42 31.84
N PHE A 377 13.12 1.72 31.72
CA PHE A 377 11.76 2.28 31.75
C PHE A 377 11.48 3.05 30.44
N PRO A 378 10.93 2.40 29.40
CA PRO A 378 10.63 3.10 28.15
C PRO A 378 9.61 4.23 28.34
N ALA A 379 9.76 5.29 27.55
CA ALA A 379 8.92 6.48 27.65
C ALA A 379 7.59 6.30 26.89
N ALA A 380 6.51 6.83 27.49
CA ALA A 380 5.17 6.81 26.87
C ALA A 380 4.99 7.83 25.73
N LYS A 381 5.93 8.77 25.58
CA LYS A 381 5.84 9.81 24.55
C LYS A 381 5.83 9.19 23.15
N ASN A 382 4.89 9.64 22.31
CA ASN A 382 4.71 9.22 20.92
C ASN A 382 4.49 7.72 20.74
N LEU A 383 4.04 6.98 21.77
CA LEU A 383 3.98 5.53 21.73
C LEU A 383 3.17 5.00 20.53
N ARG A 384 1.95 5.50 20.30
CA ARG A 384 1.11 5.04 19.19
C ARG A 384 1.71 5.28 17.82
N SER A 385 2.21 6.49 17.55
CA SER A 385 2.79 6.82 16.24
C SER A 385 4.08 6.05 16.00
N GLU A 386 4.88 5.82 17.04
CA GLU A 386 6.07 4.99 16.93
C GLU A 386 5.80 3.49 16.88
N LEU A 387 4.66 3.00 17.36
CA LEU A 387 4.25 1.60 17.13
C LEU A 387 3.65 1.41 15.73
N ASN A 388 3.04 2.46 15.16
CA ASN A 388 2.35 2.42 13.87
C ASN A 388 3.00 3.36 12.85
N THR A 389 4.32 3.24 12.68
CA THR A 389 5.06 4.11 11.76
C THR A 389 4.58 3.93 10.33
N ALA A 390 4.74 4.95 9.49
CA ALA A 390 4.38 4.84 8.08
C ALA A 390 5.14 3.70 7.38
N ARG A 391 6.43 3.49 7.70
CA ARG A 391 7.20 2.34 7.19
C ARG A 391 6.60 0.98 7.58
N ALA A 392 6.06 0.85 8.79
CA ALA A 392 5.41 -0.39 9.22
C ALA A 392 4.11 -0.67 8.44
N ILE A 393 3.34 0.38 8.14
CA ILE A 393 2.14 0.30 7.29
C ILE A 393 2.54 -0.09 5.87
N THR A 394 3.58 0.53 5.31
CA THR A 394 4.13 0.18 3.99
C THR A 394 4.60 -1.27 3.95
N LEU A 395 5.33 -1.74 4.96
CA LEU A 395 5.80 -3.12 5.03
C LEU A 395 4.63 -4.12 5.07
N LYS A 396 3.56 -3.80 5.81
CA LYS A 396 2.31 -4.59 5.77
C LYS A 396 1.72 -4.66 4.35
N GLN A 397 1.69 -3.54 3.63
CA GLN A 397 1.25 -3.51 2.24
C GLN A 397 2.14 -4.37 1.33
N GLU A 398 3.47 -4.22 1.42
CA GLU A 398 4.44 -5.01 0.66
C GLU A 398 4.29 -6.52 0.89
N LEU A 399 4.06 -6.94 2.14
CA LEU A 399 3.84 -8.34 2.48
C LEU A 399 2.55 -8.89 1.85
N PHE A 400 1.44 -8.13 1.86
CA PHE A 400 0.21 -8.58 1.20
C PHE A 400 0.32 -8.58 -0.32
N GLU A 401 0.93 -7.55 -0.92
CA GLU A 401 1.21 -7.50 -2.36
C GLU A 401 2.04 -8.73 -2.80
N ALA A 402 3.07 -9.10 -2.02
CA ALA A 402 3.92 -10.26 -2.30
C ALA A 402 3.24 -11.62 -2.05
N ALA A 403 2.21 -11.66 -1.20
CA ALA A 403 1.47 -12.89 -0.90
C ALA A 403 0.40 -13.22 -1.95
N MET A 404 -0.15 -12.23 -2.66
CA MET A 404 -1.20 -12.41 -3.66
C MET A 404 -0.84 -13.54 -4.63
N THR A 405 -1.74 -14.53 -4.77
CA THR A 405 -1.49 -15.76 -5.54
C THR A 405 -2.57 -15.96 -6.58
N LEU A 406 -2.25 -15.71 -7.86
CA LEU A 406 -3.14 -16.03 -8.98
C LEU A 406 -3.06 -17.54 -9.22
N VAL A 407 -3.95 -18.32 -8.60
CA VAL A 407 -3.89 -19.79 -8.58
C VAL A 407 -4.00 -20.35 -10.00
N ARG A 408 -4.91 -19.78 -10.79
CA ARG A 408 -5.16 -20.12 -12.20
C ARG A 408 -5.83 -18.95 -12.91
N ASP A 409 -5.62 -18.88 -14.22
CA ASP A 409 -6.23 -17.91 -15.13
C ASP A 409 -6.33 -18.54 -16.54
N THR A 410 -7.19 -19.55 -16.68
CA THR A 410 -7.32 -20.29 -17.95
C THR A 410 -7.90 -19.43 -19.08
N GLU A 411 -8.56 -18.33 -18.75
CA GLU A 411 -9.17 -17.40 -19.70
C GLU A 411 -8.27 -16.19 -20.04
N GLY A 412 -7.16 -15.99 -19.33
CA GLY A 412 -6.28 -14.83 -19.49
C GLY A 412 -6.97 -13.51 -19.13
N LEU A 413 -7.80 -13.50 -18.08
CA LEU A 413 -8.54 -12.33 -17.63
C LEU A 413 -7.70 -11.36 -16.82
N VAL A 414 -6.62 -11.82 -16.18
CA VAL A 414 -5.79 -11.01 -15.29
C VAL A 414 -4.49 -10.64 -16.03
N PRO A 415 -4.18 -9.34 -16.23
CA PRO A 415 -4.87 -8.17 -15.68
C PRO A 415 -6.18 -7.82 -16.42
N ILE A 416 -7.20 -7.47 -15.65
CA ILE A 416 -8.51 -7.06 -16.16
C ILE A 416 -8.38 -5.78 -16.97
N GLN A 417 -8.81 -5.86 -18.22
CA GLN A 417 -8.88 -4.75 -19.14
C GLN A 417 -10.26 -4.13 -19.19
N THR A 418 -10.33 -2.88 -19.62
CA THR A 418 -11.61 -2.23 -19.90
C THR A 418 -12.27 -2.95 -21.07
N PRO A 419 -13.45 -3.56 -20.89
CA PRO A 419 -14.06 -4.39 -21.93
C PRO A 419 -14.56 -3.53 -23.10
N GLU A 420 -14.35 -3.98 -24.34
CA GLU A 420 -14.90 -3.31 -25.53
C GLU A 420 -16.43 -3.47 -25.62
N LYS A 421 -16.96 -4.57 -25.08
CA LYS A 421 -18.39 -4.91 -25.00
C LYS A 421 -18.69 -5.49 -23.61
N GLY A 422 -19.86 -5.15 -23.06
CA GLY A 422 -20.21 -5.54 -21.69
C GLY A 422 -19.74 -4.51 -20.67
N LYS A 423 -19.84 -4.86 -19.39
CA LYS A 423 -19.40 -4.04 -18.25
C LYS A 423 -18.67 -4.92 -17.24
N ILE A 424 -18.04 -4.27 -16.25
CA ILE A 424 -17.50 -4.99 -15.09
C ILE A 424 -18.56 -4.99 -13.99
N VAL A 425 -18.85 -6.18 -13.46
CA VAL A 425 -19.77 -6.40 -12.34
C VAL A 425 -18.94 -6.96 -11.19
N SER A 426 -19.08 -6.37 -10.02
CA SER A 426 -18.51 -6.90 -8.78
C SER A 426 -19.63 -7.52 -7.95
N LEU A 427 -19.52 -8.79 -7.59
CA LEU A 427 -20.44 -9.47 -6.69
C LEU A 427 -19.72 -9.80 -5.39
N ARG A 428 -20.17 -9.19 -4.30
CA ARG A 428 -19.62 -9.42 -2.96
C ARG A 428 -20.45 -10.46 -2.21
N ILE A 429 -19.78 -11.46 -1.63
CA ILE A 429 -20.43 -12.59 -0.93
C ILE A 429 -19.83 -12.75 0.47
N GLY A 430 -20.68 -12.70 1.50
CA GLY A 430 -20.23 -12.82 2.90
C GLY A 430 -19.77 -11.49 3.54
N ALA A 431 -20.08 -10.35 2.90
CA ALA A 431 -19.86 -9.02 3.44
C ALA A 431 -21.00 -8.07 3.02
N ALA A 432 -21.67 -7.45 4.00
CA ALA A 432 -22.87 -6.65 3.75
C ALA A 432 -22.56 -5.21 3.28
N LYS A 433 -21.51 -4.59 3.82
CA LYS A 433 -21.12 -3.20 3.53
C LYS A 433 -20.06 -3.12 2.43
N PRO A 434 -19.94 -1.99 1.71
CA PRO A 434 -18.75 -1.67 0.93
C PRO A 434 -17.46 -1.98 1.68
N THR A 435 -16.51 -2.53 0.95
CA THR A 435 -15.23 -3.08 1.41
C THR A 435 -14.08 -2.32 0.74
N ALA A 436 -12.88 -2.35 1.30
CA ALA A 436 -11.71 -1.73 0.69
C ALA A 436 -11.47 -2.25 -0.74
N PHE A 437 -11.76 -3.53 -0.99
CA PHE A 437 -11.72 -4.13 -2.33
C PHE A 437 -12.66 -3.39 -3.29
N THR A 438 -13.96 -3.32 -2.97
CA THR A 438 -14.96 -2.66 -3.84
C THR A 438 -14.67 -1.18 -4.07
N THR A 439 -14.19 -0.47 -3.04
CA THR A 439 -13.78 0.94 -3.19
C THR A 439 -12.61 1.05 -4.16
N ARG A 440 -11.60 0.20 -4.05
CA ARG A 440 -10.46 0.20 -4.97
C ARG A 440 -10.84 -0.21 -6.40
N LEU A 441 -11.83 -1.09 -6.59
CA LEU A 441 -12.29 -1.44 -7.94
C LEU A 441 -12.84 -0.21 -8.69
N ASP A 442 -13.50 0.72 -7.98
CA ASP A 442 -14.10 1.94 -8.59
C ASP A 442 -13.04 2.90 -9.16
N ASP A 443 -11.79 2.81 -8.69
CA ASP A 443 -10.67 3.58 -9.22
C ASP A 443 -10.20 3.08 -10.60
N TYR A 444 -10.55 1.85 -10.97
CA TYR A 444 -10.12 1.23 -12.24
C TYR A 444 -11.19 1.26 -13.34
N GLY A 445 -12.38 1.79 -13.05
CA GLY A 445 -13.46 2.04 -14.02
C GLY A 445 -14.85 2.02 -13.38
N GLN A 446 -15.90 2.21 -14.18
CA GLN A 446 -17.28 2.06 -13.70
C GLN A 446 -17.63 0.60 -13.40
N ILE A 447 -17.81 0.30 -12.11
CA ILE A 447 -18.16 -1.04 -11.64
C ILE A 447 -19.61 -1.07 -11.15
N THR A 448 -20.37 -2.06 -11.61
CA THR A 448 -21.68 -2.36 -11.01
C THR A 448 -21.49 -3.27 -9.80
N HIS A 449 -21.67 -2.76 -8.59
CA HIS A 449 -21.60 -3.57 -7.37
C HIS A 449 -22.93 -4.25 -7.02
N LEU A 450 -22.85 -5.55 -6.75
CA LEU A 450 -23.89 -6.44 -6.26
C LEU A 450 -23.44 -7.05 -4.92
N THR A 451 -24.37 -7.50 -4.10
CA THR A 451 -24.06 -8.12 -2.80
C THR A 451 -25.05 -9.24 -2.50
N THR A 452 -24.58 -10.29 -1.83
CA THR A 452 -25.44 -11.32 -1.25
C THR A 452 -24.76 -12.02 -0.06
N ALA A 453 -25.53 -12.83 0.69
CA ALA A 453 -25.00 -13.67 1.75
C ALA A 453 -24.34 -14.94 1.16
N SER A 454 -23.63 -15.71 2.00
CA SER A 454 -23.00 -16.97 1.59
C SER A 454 -23.99 -18.08 1.21
N ASP A 455 -25.28 -17.92 1.56
CA ASP A 455 -26.36 -18.86 1.25
C ASP A 455 -27.52 -18.11 0.55
N PRO A 456 -27.35 -17.66 -0.71
CA PRO A 456 -28.35 -16.85 -1.39
C PRO A 456 -29.62 -17.65 -1.68
N SER A 457 -30.78 -17.05 -1.42
CA SER A 457 -32.09 -17.61 -1.78
C SER A 457 -32.26 -17.70 -3.31
N ALA A 458 -33.20 -18.53 -3.80
CA ALA A 458 -33.45 -18.65 -5.23
C ALA A 458 -33.86 -17.32 -5.88
N ALA A 459 -34.60 -16.47 -5.14
CA ALA A 459 -34.99 -15.15 -5.60
C ALA A 459 -33.79 -14.21 -5.74
N GLU A 460 -32.88 -14.19 -4.76
CA GLU A 460 -31.64 -13.40 -4.83
C GLU A 460 -30.74 -13.86 -5.98
N ARG A 461 -30.57 -15.18 -6.15
CA ARG A 461 -29.79 -15.73 -7.28
C ARG A 461 -30.35 -15.25 -8.61
N LYS A 462 -31.67 -15.30 -8.79
CA LYS A 462 -32.33 -14.79 -10.00
C LYS A 462 -32.08 -13.29 -10.21
N GLN A 463 -32.24 -12.47 -9.17
CA GLN A 463 -32.02 -11.02 -9.25
C GLN A 463 -30.58 -10.66 -9.64
N ILE A 464 -29.60 -11.41 -9.17
CA ILE A 464 -28.18 -11.24 -9.53
C ILE A 464 -27.97 -11.60 -11.00
N LEU A 465 -28.48 -12.76 -11.45
CA LEU A 465 -28.34 -13.23 -12.83
C LEU A 465 -29.04 -12.32 -13.84
N ASP A 466 -30.13 -11.66 -13.47
CA ASP A 466 -30.83 -10.67 -14.30
C ASP A 466 -29.96 -9.40 -14.56
N ARG A 467 -28.93 -9.15 -13.73
CA ARG A 467 -28.02 -7.99 -13.84
C ARG A 467 -26.69 -8.27 -14.53
N VAL A 468 -26.41 -9.55 -14.83
CA VAL A 468 -25.24 -10.05 -15.56
C VAL A 468 -25.66 -10.36 -17.00
N ARG A 469 -24.85 -9.96 -17.98
CA ARG A 469 -25.08 -10.18 -19.42
C ARG A 469 -23.87 -10.83 -20.08
N ASP A 470 -24.06 -11.32 -21.30
CA ASP A 470 -22.97 -11.85 -22.13
C ASP A 470 -21.84 -10.82 -22.29
N ASN A 471 -20.59 -11.30 -22.19
CA ASN A 471 -19.35 -10.50 -22.19
C ASN A 471 -19.10 -9.62 -20.95
N ASP A 472 -20.00 -9.59 -19.96
CA ASP A 472 -19.68 -8.93 -18.69
C ASP A 472 -18.53 -9.69 -18.00
N ILE A 473 -17.55 -8.95 -17.46
CA ILE A 473 -16.54 -9.52 -16.56
C ILE A 473 -17.12 -9.45 -15.14
N VAL A 474 -17.27 -10.61 -14.49
CA VAL A 474 -17.88 -10.70 -13.17
C VAL A 474 -16.82 -11.06 -12.14
N ILE A 475 -16.44 -10.08 -11.32
CA ILE A 475 -15.50 -10.25 -10.21
C ILE A 475 -16.32 -10.67 -8.98
N VAL A 476 -16.21 -11.93 -8.57
CA VAL A 476 -16.86 -12.42 -7.35
C VAL A 476 -15.85 -12.44 -6.21
N SER A 477 -16.15 -11.70 -5.15
CA SER A 477 -15.33 -11.66 -3.93
C SER A 477 -15.97 -12.48 -2.81
N LEU A 478 -15.25 -13.50 -2.35
CA LEU A 478 -15.69 -14.46 -1.35
C LEU A 478 -15.01 -14.17 -0.02
N TYR A 479 -15.77 -13.82 1.01
CA TYR A 479 -15.23 -13.46 2.32
C TYR A 479 -15.37 -14.59 3.34
N SER A 480 -14.33 -14.81 4.14
CA SER A 480 -14.35 -15.78 5.24
C SER A 480 -15.33 -15.40 6.36
N ASP A 481 -15.54 -16.28 7.33
CA ASP A 481 -16.31 -16.00 8.54
C ASP A 481 -15.67 -14.96 9.49
N GLY A 482 -14.43 -14.52 9.21
CA GLY A 482 -13.67 -13.62 10.08
C GLY A 482 -13.08 -14.31 11.32
N SER A 483 -13.09 -15.65 11.38
CA SER A 483 -12.50 -16.42 12.46
C SER A 483 -11.03 -16.05 12.65
N ARG A 484 -10.63 -15.78 13.89
CA ARG A 484 -9.26 -15.34 14.21
C ARG A 484 -8.18 -16.35 13.81
N PHE A 485 -8.48 -17.65 13.75
CA PHE A 485 -7.47 -18.67 13.51
C PHE A 485 -7.70 -19.49 12.23
N ILE A 486 -8.97 -19.63 11.82
CA ILE A 486 -9.32 -20.48 10.68
C ILE A 486 -9.51 -19.63 9.41
N GLU A 487 -10.30 -18.57 9.45
CA GLU A 487 -10.68 -17.75 8.27
C GLU A 487 -11.19 -18.57 7.07
N LYS A 488 -12.06 -19.57 7.27
CA LYS A 488 -12.58 -20.38 6.15
C LYS A 488 -13.70 -19.65 5.42
N VAL A 489 -13.73 -19.72 4.09
CA VAL A 489 -14.88 -19.28 3.29
C VAL A 489 -15.93 -20.39 3.26
N LYS A 490 -17.17 -20.05 3.63
CA LYS A 490 -18.32 -20.94 3.50
C LYS A 490 -18.78 -21.01 2.04
N ILE A 491 -18.76 -22.21 1.47
CA ILE A 491 -19.20 -22.47 0.10
C ILE A 491 -20.35 -23.47 0.13
N SER A 492 -21.58 -22.97 -0.06
CA SER A 492 -22.80 -23.79 -0.09
C SER A 492 -23.13 -24.27 -1.50
N SER A 493 -24.02 -25.27 -1.62
CA SER A 493 -24.49 -25.73 -2.93
C SER A 493 -25.22 -24.62 -3.69
N GLN A 494 -25.97 -23.76 -3.00
CA GLN A 494 -26.64 -22.61 -3.60
C GLN A 494 -25.64 -21.58 -4.14
N LEU A 495 -24.50 -21.41 -3.47
CA LEU A 495 -23.42 -20.56 -3.98
C LEU A 495 -22.80 -21.17 -5.24
N ILE A 496 -22.51 -22.47 -5.25
CA ILE A 496 -21.98 -23.17 -6.44
C ILE A 496 -22.95 -23.04 -7.62
N GLU A 497 -24.25 -23.22 -7.40
CA GLU A 497 -25.27 -23.00 -8.44
C GLU A 497 -25.21 -21.57 -9.03
N LEU A 498 -25.06 -20.55 -8.16
CA LEU A 498 -24.94 -19.16 -8.61
C LEU A 498 -23.66 -18.92 -9.41
N LEU A 499 -22.51 -19.39 -8.90
CA LEU A 499 -21.21 -19.21 -9.55
C LEU A 499 -21.19 -19.88 -10.92
N SER A 500 -21.69 -21.12 -11.03
CA SER A 500 -21.77 -21.84 -12.32
C SER A 500 -22.70 -21.14 -13.31
N ALA A 501 -23.82 -20.57 -12.85
CA ALA A 501 -24.72 -19.80 -13.72
C ALA A 501 -24.09 -18.47 -14.18
N ILE A 502 -23.26 -17.84 -13.35
CA ILE A 502 -22.49 -16.65 -13.74
C ILE A 502 -21.42 -17.04 -14.77
N ASP A 503 -20.68 -18.11 -14.52
CA ASP A 503 -19.60 -18.60 -15.39
C ASP A 503 -20.09 -18.99 -16.80
N GLN A 504 -21.31 -19.53 -16.90
CA GLN A 504 -21.93 -19.85 -18.18
C GLN A 504 -22.40 -18.61 -18.98
N LYS A 505 -22.59 -17.46 -18.31
CA LYS A 505 -23.19 -16.25 -18.89
C LYS A 505 -22.17 -15.13 -19.11
N GLY A 506 -21.25 -14.96 -18.18
CA GLY A 506 -20.21 -13.93 -18.19
C GLY A 506 -18.82 -14.54 -18.09
N ARG A 507 -17.82 -13.70 -17.83
CA ARG A 507 -16.42 -14.12 -17.64
C ARG A 507 -16.07 -13.98 -16.16
N LEU A 508 -15.91 -15.10 -15.48
CA LEU A 508 -15.85 -15.15 -14.01
C LEU A 508 -14.42 -15.01 -13.49
N VAL A 509 -14.22 -14.07 -12.55
CA VAL A 509 -12.99 -13.94 -11.76
C VAL A 509 -13.36 -14.14 -10.29
N LEU A 510 -12.82 -15.18 -9.66
CA LEU A 510 -12.99 -15.41 -8.22
C LEU A 510 -11.85 -14.77 -7.43
N THR A 511 -12.17 -14.07 -6.35
CA THR A 511 -11.20 -13.55 -5.38
C THR A 511 -11.55 -14.06 -3.98
N VAL A 512 -10.63 -14.76 -3.34
CA VAL A 512 -10.85 -15.45 -2.06
C VAL A 512 -10.18 -14.69 -0.93
N PHE A 513 -10.97 -14.15 0.01
CA PHE A 513 -10.52 -13.47 1.23
C PHE A 513 -10.69 -14.40 2.44
N GLY A 514 -9.92 -15.49 2.44
CA GLY A 514 -9.91 -16.51 3.49
C GLY A 514 -8.83 -17.54 3.23
N ASN A 515 -8.73 -18.59 4.03
CA ASN A 515 -7.66 -19.56 3.86
C ASN A 515 -7.76 -20.34 2.51
N PRO A 516 -6.63 -20.83 1.95
CA PRO A 516 -6.61 -21.51 0.66
C PRO A 516 -7.36 -22.86 0.61
N TYR A 517 -7.68 -23.49 1.75
CA TYR A 517 -8.38 -24.78 1.74
C TYR A 517 -9.80 -24.69 1.14
N SER A 518 -10.39 -23.49 1.14
CA SER A 518 -11.66 -23.22 0.44
C SER A 518 -11.57 -23.38 -1.08
N LEU A 519 -10.37 -23.36 -1.68
CA LEU A 519 -10.18 -23.54 -3.13
C LEU A 519 -10.61 -24.92 -3.64
N SER A 520 -10.62 -25.94 -2.77
CA SER A 520 -11.06 -27.30 -3.12
C SER A 520 -12.50 -27.37 -3.66
N ALA A 521 -13.39 -26.49 -3.18
CA ALA A 521 -14.75 -26.40 -3.65
C ALA A 521 -14.90 -25.54 -4.93
N LEU A 522 -13.80 -24.97 -5.45
CA LEU A 522 -13.79 -24.04 -6.58
C LEU A 522 -13.04 -24.60 -7.81
N ASP A 523 -12.71 -25.89 -7.80
CA ASP A 523 -11.89 -26.59 -8.81
C ASP A 523 -12.40 -26.53 -10.25
N GLU A 524 -13.67 -26.23 -10.45
CA GLU A 524 -14.27 -26.13 -11.78
C GLU A 524 -14.11 -24.74 -12.43
N TYR A 525 -13.68 -23.71 -11.69
CA TYR A 525 -13.59 -22.33 -12.21
C TYR A 525 -12.20 -21.96 -12.72
N GLY A 526 -12.15 -21.23 -13.84
CA GLY A 526 -10.93 -20.97 -14.61
C GLY A 526 -9.99 -19.88 -14.06
N THR A 527 -10.52 -18.85 -13.41
CA THR A 527 -9.75 -17.68 -12.96
C THR A 527 -9.95 -17.43 -11.47
N ILE A 528 -8.89 -17.62 -10.66
CA ILE A 528 -8.95 -17.48 -9.20
C ILE A 528 -7.72 -16.77 -8.64
N LEU A 529 -7.96 -15.68 -7.90
CA LEU A 529 -7.00 -15.00 -7.06
C LEU A 529 -7.21 -15.38 -5.59
N GLU A 530 -6.19 -15.95 -4.96
CA GLU A 530 -6.14 -16.20 -3.53
C GLU A 530 -5.51 -14.99 -2.81
N ALA A 531 -6.31 -14.35 -1.95
CA ALA A 531 -5.97 -13.13 -1.21
C ALA A 531 -5.91 -13.32 0.32
N TYR A 532 -6.10 -14.56 0.80
CA TYR A 532 -5.84 -15.09 2.15
C TYR A 532 -6.67 -14.55 3.32
N THR A 533 -7.01 -13.25 3.35
CA THR A 533 -7.59 -12.64 4.56
C THR A 533 -8.53 -11.48 4.27
N ARG A 534 -9.37 -11.17 5.25
CA ARG A 534 -10.30 -10.03 5.23
C ARG A 534 -9.65 -8.69 5.55
N ASP A 535 -8.34 -8.62 5.77
CA ASP A 535 -7.64 -7.37 6.02
C ASP A 535 -7.86 -6.33 4.91
N GLU A 536 -8.12 -5.07 5.27
CA GLU A 536 -8.41 -4.01 4.29
C GLU A 536 -7.23 -3.75 3.35
N VAL A 537 -5.98 -3.92 3.82
CA VAL A 537 -4.79 -3.77 2.98
C VAL A 537 -4.67 -4.93 1.99
N ALA A 538 -5.02 -6.15 2.40
CA ALA A 538 -5.06 -7.30 1.50
C ALA A 538 -6.16 -7.15 0.42
N GLN A 539 -7.32 -6.65 0.82
CA GLN A 539 -8.42 -6.32 -0.08
C GLN A 539 -8.03 -5.26 -1.11
N ASP A 540 -7.42 -4.15 -0.67
CA ASP A 540 -6.93 -3.12 -1.57
C ASP A 540 -5.88 -3.69 -2.56
N ALA A 541 -4.88 -4.42 -2.05
CA ALA A 541 -3.85 -5.06 -2.86
C ALA A 541 -4.42 -6.06 -3.89
N ALA A 542 -5.46 -6.81 -3.53
CA ALA A 542 -6.11 -7.75 -4.44
C ALA A 542 -6.81 -7.03 -5.61
N ALA A 543 -7.51 -5.93 -5.36
CA ALA A 543 -8.12 -5.13 -6.42
C ALA A 543 -7.05 -4.56 -7.37
N GLN A 544 -5.97 -4.01 -6.82
CA GLN A 544 -4.83 -3.54 -7.61
C GLN A 544 -4.18 -4.66 -8.44
N ALA A 545 -4.01 -5.85 -7.86
CA ALA A 545 -3.45 -7.01 -8.54
C ALA A 545 -4.31 -7.46 -9.73
N LEU A 546 -5.64 -7.52 -9.57
CA LEU A 546 -6.56 -7.88 -10.64
C LEU A 546 -6.47 -6.96 -11.86
N PHE A 547 -6.27 -5.66 -11.64
CA PHE A 547 -6.11 -4.68 -12.73
C PHE A 547 -4.65 -4.50 -13.18
N GLY A 548 -3.73 -5.29 -12.63
CA GLY A 548 -2.32 -5.25 -13.01
C GLY A 548 -1.57 -4.02 -12.50
N ALA A 549 -2.07 -3.31 -11.50
CA ALA A 549 -1.32 -2.25 -10.84
C ALA A 549 -0.18 -2.81 -9.97
N ASN A 550 -0.37 -4.00 -9.41
CA ASN A 550 0.65 -4.75 -8.69
C ASN A 550 0.96 -6.06 -9.42
N ARG A 551 2.24 -6.44 -9.45
CA ARG A 551 2.66 -7.78 -9.88
C ARG A 551 2.16 -8.83 -8.89
N ILE A 552 1.76 -9.99 -9.44
CA ILE A 552 1.36 -11.16 -8.68
C ILE A 552 2.50 -12.15 -8.75
N THR A 553 3.05 -12.52 -7.59
CA THR A 553 4.22 -13.41 -7.51
C THR A 553 4.07 -14.54 -6.50
N GLY A 554 3.00 -14.52 -5.70
CA GLY A 554 2.73 -15.51 -4.66
C GLY A 554 2.56 -16.92 -5.22
N ARG A 555 2.78 -17.90 -4.34
CA ARG A 555 2.65 -19.33 -4.60
C ARG A 555 1.92 -19.98 -3.44
N LEU A 556 0.99 -20.89 -3.72
CA LEU A 556 0.21 -21.50 -2.65
C LEU A 556 1.13 -22.20 -1.62
N PRO A 557 0.98 -21.92 -0.32
CA PRO A 557 1.78 -22.53 0.74
C PRO A 557 1.30 -23.93 1.15
N VAL A 558 0.14 -24.34 0.64
CA VAL A 558 -0.54 -25.61 0.94
C VAL A 558 -1.20 -26.17 -0.31
N THR A 559 -1.45 -27.47 -0.31
CA THR A 559 -2.30 -28.16 -1.27
C THR A 559 -3.74 -28.07 -0.80
N ALA A 560 -4.57 -27.36 -1.56
CA ALA A 560 -6.01 -27.34 -1.33
C ALA A 560 -6.72 -28.46 -2.10
N SER A 561 -6.24 -28.76 -3.31
CA SER A 561 -6.79 -29.80 -4.20
C SER A 561 -5.78 -30.21 -5.27
N ALA A 562 -6.13 -31.18 -6.12
CA ALA A 562 -5.31 -31.55 -7.27
C ALA A 562 -5.13 -30.40 -8.30
N LYS A 563 -6.11 -29.49 -8.40
CA LYS A 563 -6.03 -28.31 -9.28
C LYS A 563 -5.52 -27.04 -8.57
N ALA A 564 -5.29 -27.11 -7.27
CA ALA A 564 -4.66 -26.07 -6.46
C ALA A 564 -3.60 -26.71 -5.52
N PRO A 565 -2.54 -27.32 -6.09
CA PRO A 565 -1.49 -27.96 -5.31
C PRO A 565 -0.56 -26.92 -4.67
N TYR A 566 0.21 -27.36 -3.67
CA TYR A 566 1.34 -26.59 -3.15
C TYR A 566 2.22 -26.05 -4.27
N ASN A 567 2.69 -24.81 -4.09
CA ASN A 567 3.50 -24.06 -5.04
C ASN A 567 2.80 -23.75 -6.37
N ALA A 568 1.48 -23.93 -6.48
CA ALA A 568 0.72 -23.40 -7.61
C ALA A 568 0.62 -21.87 -7.55
N GLY A 569 0.58 -21.24 -8.71
CA GLY A 569 0.44 -19.80 -8.88
C GLY A 569 1.06 -19.34 -10.20
N LEU A 570 0.39 -18.43 -10.88
CA LEU A 570 0.88 -17.75 -12.07
C LEU A 570 1.60 -16.47 -11.65
N GLU A 571 2.61 -16.08 -12.42
CA GLU A 571 3.38 -14.85 -12.19
C GLU A 571 3.02 -13.82 -13.27
N THR A 572 2.74 -12.58 -12.87
CA THR A 572 2.51 -11.48 -13.82
C THR A 572 3.78 -10.64 -14.01
N THR A 573 4.07 -10.25 -15.25
CA THR A 573 5.41 -9.79 -15.67
C THR A 573 5.64 -8.27 -15.58
N ALA A 574 4.62 -7.44 -15.33
CA ALA A 574 4.77 -5.99 -15.20
C ALA A 574 3.66 -5.34 -14.37
N ASN A 575 3.95 -4.15 -13.83
CA ASN A 575 2.89 -3.22 -13.41
C ASN A 575 2.38 -2.55 -14.68
N TYR A 576 1.15 -2.87 -15.02
CA TYR A 576 0.49 -2.47 -16.25
C TYR A 576 -0.25 -1.15 -16.09
N ARG A 577 -0.88 -0.92 -14.94
CA ARG A 577 -1.67 0.28 -14.63
C ARG A 577 -1.06 1.04 -13.45
N MET A 578 -1.53 2.28 -13.27
CA MET A 578 -1.19 3.05 -12.09
C MET A 578 -1.76 2.35 -10.83
N GLY A 579 -0.91 2.18 -9.82
CA GLY A 579 -1.28 1.64 -8.51
C GLY A 579 -1.50 2.72 -7.47
N TYR A 580 -1.74 2.29 -6.24
CA TYR A 580 -1.99 3.12 -5.08
C TYR A 580 -1.19 2.60 -3.89
N SER A 581 -0.54 3.49 -3.15
CA SER A 581 0.20 3.09 -1.96
C SER A 581 0.46 4.27 -1.03
N THR A 582 1.05 3.96 0.11
CA THR A 582 1.64 4.93 1.01
C THR A 582 2.80 5.69 0.33
N PRO A 583 3.01 6.99 0.63
CA PRO A 583 4.19 7.75 0.18
C PRO A 583 5.53 7.04 0.43
N GLU A 584 5.65 6.37 1.58
CA GLU A 584 6.89 5.74 2.01
C GLU A 584 7.27 4.54 1.14
N SER A 585 6.31 3.92 0.44
CA SER A 585 6.55 2.84 -0.53
C SER A 585 7.35 3.28 -1.76
N VAL A 586 7.37 4.59 -2.04
CA VAL A 586 8.05 5.19 -3.19
C VAL A 586 9.05 6.24 -2.73
N ASP A 587 9.61 6.04 -1.52
CA ASP A 587 10.61 6.91 -0.90
C ASP A 587 10.16 8.38 -0.79
N ILE A 588 8.89 8.62 -0.41
CA ILE A 588 8.36 9.94 -0.08
C ILE A 588 7.94 9.98 1.39
N ASP A 589 8.34 11.03 2.10
CA ASP A 589 7.88 11.36 3.45
C ASP A 589 6.44 11.91 3.36
N GLY A 590 5.47 11.07 3.72
CA GLY A 590 4.05 11.38 3.58
C GLY A 590 3.58 12.49 4.51
N GLU A 591 4.11 12.53 5.74
CA GLU A 591 3.78 13.58 6.71
C GLU A 591 4.27 14.94 6.23
N LYS A 592 5.53 15.01 5.76
CA LYS A 592 6.11 16.24 5.21
C LYS A 592 5.37 16.71 3.97
N LEU A 593 5.04 15.79 3.05
CA LEU A 593 4.28 16.11 1.86
C LEU A 593 2.90 16.69 2.23
N ALA A 594 2.12 15.96 3.02
CA ALA A 594 0.78 16.36 3.40
C ALA A 594 0.77 17.69 4.15
N ALA A 595 1.64 17.85 5.15
CA ALA A 595 1.72 19.09 5.94
C ALA A 595 2.01 20.32 5.06
N ARG A 596 2.93 20.18 4.09
CA ARG A 596 3.32 21.29 3.23
C ARG A 596 2.25 21.61 2.18
N VAL A 597 1.67 20.61 1.53
CA VAL A 597 0.58 20.81 0.56
C VAL A 597 -0.66 21.37 1.25
N ASP A 598 -1.02 20.87 2.43
CA ASP A 598 -2.15 21.37 3.22
C ASP A 598 -1.99 22.84 3.62
N ALA A 599 -0.77 23.26 3.96
CA ALA A 599 -0.48 24.67 4.27
C ALA A 599 -0.65 25.56 3.02
N LEU A 600 -0.08 25.16 1.89
CA LEU A 600 -0.14 25.91 0.63
C LEU A 600 -1.57 25.98 0.07
N ALA A 601 -2.33 24.88 0.16
CA ALA A 601 -3.72 24.85 -0.28
C ALA A 601 -4.59 25.77 0.59
N ARG A 602 -4.41 25.75 1.92
CA ARG A 602 -5.11 26.66 2.85
C ARG A 602 -4.78 28.12 2.58
N GLU A 603 -3.52 28.45 2.29
CA GLU A 603 -3.10 29.80 1.92
C GLU A 603 -3.78 30.27 0.63
N ALA A 604 -3.73 29.45 -0.44
CA ALA A 604 -4.34 29.80 -1.70
C ALA A 604 -5.85 30.05 -1.58
N ILE A 605 -6.56 29.21 -0.81
CA ILE A 605 -8.00 29.38 -0.57
C ILE A 605 -8.28 30.61 0.30
N SER A 606 -7.53 30.84 1.37
CA SER A 606 -7.75 31.98 2.27
C SER A 606 -7.51 33.32 1.58
N GLN A 607 -6.52 33.37 0.68
CA GLN A 607 -6.21 34.53 -0.15
C GLN A 607 -7.20 34.74 -1.32
N ARG A 608 -8.17 33.84 -1.49
CA ARG A 608 -9.09 33.79 -2.63
C ARG A 608 -8.35 33.72 -3.96
N ALA A 609 -7.27 32.93 -4.01
CA ALA A 609 -6.56 32.62 -5.25
C ALA A 609 -7.30 31.56 -6.08
N THR A 610 -8.02 30.66 -5.40
CA THR A 610 -8.99 29.73 -6.00
C THR A 610 -10.05 29.36 -4.94
N PRO A 611 -11.30 29.05 -5.34
CA PRO A 611 -12.32 28.53 -4.42
C PRO A 611 -11.96 27.14 -3.84
N GLY A 612 -11.36 26.29 -4.69
CA GLY A 612 -10.96 24.94 -4.36
C GLY A 612 -9.94 24.38 -5.35
N MET A 613 -9.41 23.20 -5.06
CA MET A 613 -8.43 22.51 -5.90
C MET A 613 -8.36 21.01 -5.60
N VAL A 614 -7.79 20.25 -6.53
CA VAL A 614 -7.36 18.86 -6.33
C VAL A 614 -5.87 18.77 -6.65
N VAL A 615 -5.10 18.10 -5.79
CA VAL A 615 -3.67 17.84 -5.97
C VAL A 615 -3.44 16.34 -6.01
N LEU A 616 -2.72 15.85 -7.01
CA LEU A 616 -2.30 14.46 -7.14
C LEU A 616 -0.79 14.38 -7.38
N VAL A 617 -0.12 13.50 -6.63
CA VAL A 617 1.28 13.09 -6.82
C VAL A 617 1.34 11.58 -6.96
N ALA A 618 1.89 11.12 -8.08
CA ALA A 618 2.20 9.72 -8.32
C ALA A 618 3.71 9.58 -8.57
N ARG A 619 4.31 8.53 -8.04
CA ARG A 619 5.72 8.19 -8.27
C ARG A 619 5.88 6.68 -8.42
N HIS A 620 6.78 6.22 -9.27
CA HIS A 620 6.98 4.79 -9.53
C HIS A 620 5.70 4.05 -9.95
N GLY A 621 4.87 4.75 -10.74
CA GLY A 621 3.57 4.26 -11.18
C GLY A 621 2.54 4.10 -10.06
N LYS A 622 2.77 4.61 -8.84
CA LYS A 622 1.81 4.56 -7.73
C LYS A 622 1.35 5.97 -7.32
N ILE A 623 0.05 6.20 -7.22
CA ILE A 623 -0.54 7.38 -6.57
C ILE A 623 -0.29 7.25 -5.08
N VAL A 624 0.35 8.26 -4.53
CA VAL A 624 0.68 8.31 -3.09
C VAL A 624 0.12 9.53 -2.38
N PHE A 625 -0.39 10.50 -3.14
CA PHE A 625 -1.10 11.63 -2.61
C PHE A 625 -2.18 12.04 -3.58
N GLU A 626 -3.44 12.06 -3.14
CA GLU A 626 -4.55 12.64 -3.88
C GLU A 626 -5.51 13.29 -2.87
N LYS A 627 -5.68 14.61 -2.96
CA LYS A 627 -6.50 15.34 -1.98
C LYS A 627 -7.22 16.52 -2.61
N ALA A 628 -8.50 16.64 -2.25
CA ALA A 628 -9.36 17.77 -2.58
C ALA A 628 -9.38 18.81 -1.45
N TYR A 629 -9.45 20.08 -1.83
CA TYR A 629 -9.47 21.20 -0.90
C TYR A 629 -10.50 22.25 -1.30
N GLY A 630 -11.10 22.89 -0.30
CA GLY A 630 -12.00 24.02 -0.51
C GLY A 630 -13.36 23.60 -1.07
N HIS A 631 -13.97 24.51 -1.84
CA HIS A 631 -15.32 24.36 -2.36
C HIS A 631 -15.33 24.74 -3.84
N GLN A 632 -16.32 24.27 -4.59
CA GLN A 632 -16.41 24.60 -6.03
C GLN A 632 -16.60 26.11 -6.27
N THR A 633 -17.16 26.84 -5.30
CA THR A 633 -17.38 28.30 -5.33
C THR A 633 -17.04 28.95 -3.98
N TYR A 634 -16.90 30.29 -3.95
CA TYR A 634 -16.70 31.03 -2.70
C TYR A 634 -17.94 31.08 -1.79
N SER A 635 -19.13 30.68 -2.26
CA SER A 635 -20.33 30.55 -1.40
C SER A 635 -20.26 29.32 -0.49
N LYS A 636 -19.35 28.38 -0.78
CA LYS A 636 -19.10 27.18 0.03
C LYS A 636 -20.29 26.21 0.13
N GLU A 637 -21.13 26.17 -0.90
CA GLU A 637 -22.29 25.26 -0.94
C GLU A 637 -21.89 23.80 -1.18
N ARG A 638 -20.85 23.57 -1.99
CA ARG A 638 -20.39 22.22 -2.36
C ARG A 638 -18.88 22.08 -2.16
N PRO A 639 -18.42 21.14 -1.33
CA PRO A 639 -17.00 20.86 -1.19
C PRO A 639 -16.45 20.28 -2.50
N VAL A 640 -15.17 20.54 -2.78
CA VAL A 640 -14.49 19.83 -3.87
C VAL A 640 -14.29 18.37 -3.46
N VAL A 641 -14.47 17.46 -4.40
CA VAL A 641 -14.12 16.04 -4.26
C VAL A 641 -13.08 15.64 -5.33
N THR A 642 -12.30 14.58 -5.08
CA THR A 642 -11.17 14.19 -5.96
C THR A 642 -11.60 13.80 -7.37
N ASN A 643 -12.84 13.33 -7.53
CA ASN A 643 -13.44 13.00 -8.81
C ASN A 643 -14.21 14.17 -9.46
N ASP A 644 -14.10 15.40 -8.96
CA ASP A 644 -14.57 16.59 -9.68
C ASP A 644 -13.79 16.74 -11.00
N VAL A 645 -14.48 17.25 -12.01
CA VAL A 645 -14.01 17.33 -13.39
C VAL A 645 -13.81 18.80 -13.76
N TYR A 646 -12.56 19.18 -13.98
CA TYR A 646 -12.16 20.57 -14.22
C TYR A 646 -12.01 20.86 -15.71
N ASP A 647 -12.32 22.10 -16.13
CA ASP A 647 -11.89 22.60 -17.44
C ASP A 647 -10.36 22.66 -17.47
N LEU A 648 -9.76 21.83 -18.32
CA LEU A 648 -8.31 21.67 -18.34
C LEU A 648 -7.58 22.78 -19.11
N ALA A 649 -8.28 23.65 -19.83
CA ALA A 649 -7.80 24.83 -20.58
C ALA A 649 -6.28 24.87 -20.87
N SER A 650 -5.85 24.86 -22.13
CA SER A 650 -4.43 24.75 -22.53
C SER A 650 -3.73 23.44 -22.14
N VAL A 651 -4.06 22.75 -21.03
CA VAL A 651 -3.65 21.35 -20.87
C VAL A 651 -4.30 20.47 -21.94
N THR A 652 -5.45 20.88 -22.50
CA THR A 652 -6.06 20.28 -23.70
C THR A 652 -5.07 20.07 -24.85
N LYS A 653 -4.11 21.00 -25.04
CA LYS A 653 -3.08 20.90 -26.08
C LYS A 653 -2.28 19.62 -25.96
N VAL A 654 -1.82 19.30 -24.76
CA VAL A 654 -0.92 18.16 -24.48
C VAL A 654 -1.69 16.88 -24.17
N ALA A 655 -2.92 17.00 -23.66
CA ALA A 655 -3.75 15.86 -23.29
C ALA A 655 -4.68 15.38 -24.42
N ALA A 656 -4.90 16.18 -25.48
CA ALA A 656 -5.69 15.78 -26.65
C ALA A 656 -4.90 15.95 -27.96
N THR A 657 -4.74 17.18 -28.43
CA THR A 657 -4.27 17.44 -29.80
C THR A 657 -2.86 16.95 -30.06
N THR A 658 -1.93 17.15 -29.13
CA THR A 658 -0.56 16.65 -29.25
C THR A 658 -0.55 15.13 -29.30
N LEU A 659 -1.34 14.44 -28.48
CA LEU A 659 -1.46 12.98 -28.53
C LEU A 659 -2.02 12.48 -29.86
N CYS A 660 -3.03 13.16 -30.41
CA CYS A 660 -3.58 12.82 -31.71
C CYS A 660 -2.52 12.98 -32.81
N VAL A 661 -1.74 14.07 -32.79
CA VAL A 661 -0.64 14.29 -33.75
C VAL A 661 0.45 13.23 -33.56
N MET A 662 0.84 12.93 -32.32
CA MET A 662 1.80 11.87 -32.00
C MET A 662 1.34 10.53 -32.59
N LYS A 663 0.06 10.16 -32.41
CA LYS A 663 -0.49 8.92 -32.93
C LYS A 663 -0.43 8.86 -34.46
N LEU A 664 -0.78 9.94 -35.13
CA LEU A 664 -0.74 10.01 -36.59
C LEU A 664 0.71 10.01 -37.14
N VAL A 665 1.69 10.54 -36.38
CA VAL A 665 3.12 10.40 -36.70
C VAL A 665 3.58 8.96 -36.50
N ASP A 666 3.20 8.34 -35.39
CA ASP A 666 3.50 6.94 -35.04
C ASP A 666 2.98 5.96 -36.11
N GLU A 667 1.82 6.27 -36.70
CA GLU A 667 1.21 5.53 -37.81
C GLU A 667 1.76 5.91 -39.20
N GLY A 668 2.72 6.84 -39.29
CA GLY A 668 3.29 7.30 -40.56
C GLY A 668 2.33 8.13 -41.44
N ARG A 669 1.24 8.63 -40.87
CA ARG A 669 0.20 9.42 -41.58
C ARG A 669 0.50 10.91 -41.60
N ILE A 670 1.28 11.39 -40.63
CA ILE A 670 1.80 12.77 -40.59
C ILE A 670 3.33 12.73 -40.62
N ASP A 671 3.90 13.52 -41.53
CA ASP A 671 5.32 13.85 -41.57
C ASP A 671 5.48 15.27 -41.04
N LEU A 672 6.24 15.41 -39.96
CA LEU A 672 6.39 16.67 -39.25
C LEU A 672 7.19 17.73 -40.02
N ASP A 673 7.96 17.31 -41.04
CA ASP A 673 8.78 18.19 -41.87
C ASP A 673 8.07 18.65 -43.15
N LYS A 674 6.90 18.06 -43.46
CA LYS A 674 6.08 18.55 -44.56
C LYS A 674 5.39 19.87 -44.22
N PRO A 675 5.19 20.76 -45.22
CA PRO A 675 4.36 21.94 -45.06
C PRO A 675 2.93 21.56 -44.67
N LEU A 676 2.29 22.34 -43.81
CA LEU A 676 0.93 22.11 -43.36
C LEU A 676 -0.08 22.15 -44.52
N SER A 677 0.20 22.94 -45.57
CA SER A 677 -0.58 23.00 -46.81
C SER A 677 -0.66 21.67 -47.55
N HIS A 678 0.29 20.75 -47.33
CA HIS A 678 0.22 19.38 -47.86
C HIS A 678 -1.04 18.64 -47.38
N TYR A 679 -1.45 18.91 -46.14
CA TYR A 679 -2.60 18.28 -45.51
C TYR A 679 -3.84 19.19 -45.51
N LEU A 680 -3.65 20.50 -45.47
CA LEU A 680 -4.70 21.51 -45.47
C LEU A 680 -4.58 22.39 -46.73
N PRO A 681 -5.12 21.97 -47.89
CA PRO A 681 -4.99 22.70 -49.16
C PRO A 681 -5.56 24.12 -49.10
N GLU A 682 -6.49 24.39 -48.19
CA GLU A 682 -7.01 25.73 -47.92
C GLU A 682 -5.93 26.75 -47.46
N LEU A 683 -4.73 26.29 -47.09
CA LEU A 683 -3.60 27.17 -46.76
C LEU A 683 -2.75 27.58 -47.97
N VAL A 684 -2.94 26.95 -49.14
CA VAL A 684 -2.23 27.31 -50.37
C VAL A 684 -2.57 28.74 -50.77
N GLY A 685 -1.56 29.56 -51.07
CA GLY A 685 -1.71 30.98 -51.37
C GLY A 685 -1.80 31.89 -50.13
N THR A 686 -1.85 31.34 -48.92
CA THR A 686 -1.80 32.12 -47.67
C THR A 686 -0.36 32.28 -47.18
N ASN A 687 -0.12 33.21 -46.26
CA ASN A 687 1.20 33.34 -45.61
C ASN A 687 1.58 32.15 -44.70
N LYS A 688 0.72 31.12 -44.60
CA LYS A 688 0.93 29.88 -43.82
C LYS A 688 1.31 28.69 -44.68
N GLU A 689 1.29 28.82 -46.01
CA GLU A 689 1.49 27.72 -46.95
C GLU A 689 2.75 26.90 -46.67
N SER A 690 3.85 27.58 -46.36
CA SER A 690 5.17 26.96 -46.15
C SER A 690 5.45 26.56 -44.69
N LEU A 691 4.53 26.80 -43.75
CA LEU A 691 4.74 26.45 -42.35
C LEU A 691 4.76 24.94 -42.17
N THR A 692 5.84 24.39 -41.64
CA THR A 692 5.94 22.97 -41.27
C THR A 692 5.38 22.73 -39.86
N ILE A 693 5.11 21.47 -39.53
CA ILE A 693 4.40 21.11 -38.29
C ILE A 693 5.30 21.27 -37.05
N ARG A 694 6.60 20.92 -37.11
CA ARG A 694 7.49 21.02 -35.92
C ARG A 694 7.55 22.43 -35.33
N PRO A 695 7.81 23.50 -36.12
CA PRO A 695 7.86 24.85 -35.57
C PRO A 695 6.51 25.32 -35.03
N ILE A 696 5.38 24.82 -35.56
CA ILE A 696 4.05 25.13 -35.00
C ILE A 696 3.91 24.54 -33.60
N LEU A 697 4.20 23.25 -33.43
CA LEU A 697 4.13 22.53 -32.14
C LEU A 697 5.11 23.10 -31.10
N ALA A 698 6.24 23.64 -31.54
CA ALA A 698 7.23 24.30 -30.68
C ALA A 698 6.94 25.80 -30.43
N HIS A 699 5.84 26.36 -30.94
CA HIS A 699 5.52 27.80 -30.86
C HIS A 699 6.60 28.72 -31.48
N ARG A 700 7.26 28.27 -32.55
CA ARG A 700 8.28 29.02 -33.31
C ARG A 700 7.88 29.32 -34.76
N ALA A 701 6.68 28.96 -35.16
CA ALA A 701 6.13 29.28 -36.49
C ALA A 701 5.81 30.77 -36.69
N GLY A 702 5.92 31.61 -35.65
CA GLY A 702 5.65 33.04 -35.73
C GLY A 702 4.17 33.42 -35.74
N LEU A 703 3.26 32.47 -35.52
CA LEU A 703 1.81 32.69 -35.49
C LEU A 703 1.39 33.73 -34.44
N HIS A 704 0.30 34.45 -34.72
CA HIS A 704 -0.29 35.38 -33.76
C HIS A 704 -0.72 34.64 -32.48
N SER A 705 -0.62 35.30 -31.32
CA SER A 705 -0.79 34.64 -30.02
C SER A 705 -2.23 34.17 -29.77
N TRP A 706 -3.19 35.08 -29.94
CA TRP A 706 -4.61 34.84 -29.67
C TRP A 706 -5.45 35.87 -30.42
N ILE A 707 -6.61 35.45 -30.96
CA ILE A 707 -7.57 36.35 -31.61
C ILE A 707 -8.87 36.31 -30.80
N PRO A 708 -9.39 37.45 -30.31
CA PRO A 708 -10.63 37.50 -29.54
C PRO A 708 -11.86 37.46 -30.46
N PHE A 709 -12.08 36.35 -31.17
CA PHE A 709 -13.12 36.20 -32.20
C PHE A 709 -14.51 36.67 -31.75
N TYR A 710 -14.85 36.44 -30.48
CA TYR A 710 -16.13 36.80 -29.89
C TYR A 710 -16.41 38.31 -29.93
N ARG A 711 -15.38 39.17 -29.84
CA ARG A 711 -15.55 40.64 -29.82
C ARG A 711 -16.18 41.17 -31.10
N TYR A 712 -15.92 40.52 -32.23
CA TYR A 712 -16.51 40.87 -33.54
C TYR A 712 -17.97 40.44 -33.68
N THR A 713 -18.51 39.70 -32.70
CA THR A 713 -19.89 39.20 -32.68
C THR A 713 -20.79 39.90 -31.65
N LEU A 714 -20.25 40.90 -30.95
CA LEU A 714 -21.00 41.69 -29.97
C LEU A 714 -21.57 42.96 -30.62
N GLY A 715 -22.62 43.52 -30.02
CA GLY A 715 -23.15 44.83 -30.39
C GLY A 715 -22.20 45.99 -30.06
N PRO A 716 -22.47 47.21 -30.54
CA PRO A 716 -21.65 48.38 -30.23
C PRO A 716 -21.78 48.82 -28.76
N GLY A 717 -20.72 49.38 -28.18
CA GLY A 717 -20.74 50.04 -26.86
C GLY A 717 -19.90 49.37 -25.77
N ARG A 718 -19.83 50.01 -24.58
CA ARG A 718 -19.02 49.53 -23.43
C ARG A 718 -19.58 48.29 -22.73
N ASN A 719 -20.90 48.06 -22.80
CA ASN A 719 -21.58 46.87 -22.26
C ASN A 719 -22.16 46.03 -23.41
N ALA A 720 -21.31 45.73 -24.38
CA ALA A 720 -21.68 45.04 -25.61
C ALA A 720 -22.31 43.68 -25.30
N GLN A 721 -23.51 43.46 -25.82
CA GLN A 721 -24.26 42.21 -25.70
C GLN A 721 -24.03 41.33 -26.94
N PRO A 722 -24.20 40.00 -26.86
CA PRO A 722 -24.24 39.13 -28.04
C PRO A 722 -25.21 39.66 -29.10
N SER A 723 -24.70 39.92 -30.30
CA SER A 723 -25.53 40.46 -31.39
C SER A 723 -26.53 39.41 -31.88
N SER A 724 -27.78 39.82 -32.08
CA SER A 724 -28.80 38.99 -32.73
C SER A 724 -28.47 38.69 -34.20
N GLN A 725 -27.43 39.27 -34.78
CA GLN A 725 -26.91 38.81 -36.07
C GLN A 725 -26.26 37.42 -35.95
N PHE A 726 -25.57 37.16 -34.85
CA PHE A 726 -24.74 35.97 -34.66
C PHE A 726 -25.29 34.99 -33.64
N TYR A 727 -26.19 35.40 -32.74
CA TYR A 727 -26.71 34.54 -31.68
C TYR A 727 -28.24 34.48 -31.58
N ARG A 728 -28.74 33.36 -31.06
CA ARG A 728 -30.13 33.15 -30.60
C ARG A 728 -30.13 32.53 -29.20
N THR A 729 -31.21 32.70 -28.45
CA THR A 729 -31.38 32.10 -27.12
C THR A 729 -31.85 30.65 -27.16
N ALA A 730 -32.25 30.17 -28.33
CA ALA A 730 -32.66 28.80 -28.59
C ALA A 730 -32.13 28.33 -29.94
N GLN A 731 -31.92 27.02 -30.07
CA GLN A 731 -31.48 26.39 -31.31
C GLN A 731 -32.55 26.54 -32.39
N THR A 732 -32.25 27.32 -33.43
CA THR A 732 -33.19 27.64 -34.52
C THR A 732 -32.45 27.84 -35.84
N GLY A 733 -32.92 27.22 -36.94
CA GLY A 733 -32.29 27.35 -38.25
C GLY A 733 -30.78 27.06 -38.23
N ASN A 734 -29.96 28.06 -38.59
CA ASN A 734 -28.49 27.96 -38.60
C ASN A 734 -27.83 28.23 -37.24
N PHE A 735 -28.57 28.64 -36.20
CA PHE A 735 -28.07 28.89 -34.86
C PHE A 735 -28.01 27.58 -34.07
N VAL A 736 -26.97 26.78 -34.34
CA VAL A 736 -26.85 25.39 -33.83
C VAL A 736 -25.59 25.14 -33.01
N ILE A 737 -24.67 26.11 -32.93
CA ILE A 737 -23.43 25.95 -32.15
C ILE A 737 -23.70 26.41 -30.71
N PRO A 738 -23.78 25.50 -29.72
CA PRO A 738 -24.04 25.90 -28.34
C PRO A 738 -22.78 26.55 -27.74
N VAL A 739 -22.89 27.83 -27.38
CA VAL A 739 -21.87 28.53 -26.60
C VAL A 739 -22.19 28.42 -25.10
N THR A 740 -23.48 28.40 -24.77
CA THR A 740 -24.05 28.02 -23.46
C THR A 740 -25.39 27.31 -23.68
N ASP A 741 -26.10 26.92 -22.62
CA ASP A 741 -27.46 26.35 -22.72
C ASP A 741 -28.51 27.39 -23.16
N LYS A 742 -28.15 28.68 -23.15
CA LYS A 742 -29.02 29.82 -23.46
C LYS A 742 -28.48 30.68 -24.59
N LEU A 743 -27.41 30.29 -25.27
CA LEU A 743 -26.78 31.08 -26.33
C LEU A 743 -26.23 30.18 -27.43
N TYR A 744 -26.83 30.28 -28.61
CA TYR A 744 -26.51 29.46 -29.79
C TYR A 744 -26.00 30.36 -30.92
N MET A 745 -24.78 30.11 -31.38
CA MET A 745 -24.15 30.86 -32.47
C MET A 745 -24.59 30.32 -33.83
N ASN A 746 -24.72 31.23 -34.79
CA ASN A 746 -24.89 30.88 -36.19
C ASN A 746 -23.64 30.15 -36.70
N LYS A 747 -23.81 28.93 -37.23
CA LYS A 747 -22.71 28.07 -37.68
C LYS A 747 -21.86 28.70 -38.80
N SER A 748 -22.42 29.61 -39.61
CA SER A 748 -21.66 30.24 -40.71
C SER A 748 -20.53 31.15 -40.21
N TYR A 749 -20.56 31.59 -38.95
CA TYR A 749 -19.48 32.42 -38.40
C TYR A 749 -18.18 31.65 -38.16
N VAL A 750 -18.24 30.30 -38.12
CA VAL A 750 -17.04 29.45 -38.05
C VAL A 750 -16.11 29.70 -39.24
N ASP A 751 -16.65 30.00 -40.42
CA ASP A 751 -15.85 30.34 -41.61
C ASP A 751 -15.05 31.63 -41.38
N SER A 752 -15.65 32.64 -40.75
CA SER A 752 -14.98 33.89 -40.37
C SER A 752 -13.87 33.69 -39.34
N ILE A 753 -14.01 32.72 -38.44
CA ILE A 753 -12.94 32.35 -37.48
C ILE A 753 -11.74 31.80 -38.25
N TRP A 754 -11.98 30.85 -39.16
CA TRP A 754 -10.91 30.28 -39.99
C TRP A 754 -10.24 31.32 -40.89
N GLN A 755 -11.03 32.18 -41.53
CA GLN A 755 -10.49 33.24 -42.38
C GLN A 755 -9.59 34.20 -41.59
N GLN A 756 -10.01 34.62 -40.39
CA GLN A 756 -9.18 35.44 -39.50
C GLN A 756 -7.88 34.72 -39.09
N ILE A 757 -7.92 33.40 -38.89
CA ILE A 757 -6.70 32.62 -38.65
C ILE A 757 -5.81 32.67 -39.88
N TYR A 758 -6.33 32.37 -41.07
CA TYR A 758 -5.55 32.33 -42.32
C TYR A 758 -4.94 33.68 -42.69
N ASP A 759 -5.66 34.78 -42.47
CA ASP A 759 -5.18 36.13 -42.80
C ASP A 759 -4.26 36.72 -41.73
N SER A 760 -4.18 36.11 -40.54
CA SER A 760 -3.36 36.63 -39.45
C SER A 760 -1.86 36.70 -39.85
N PRO A 761 -1.13 37.75 -39.42
CA PRO A 761 0.28 37.89 -39.77
C PRO A 761 1.16 36.87 -39.03
N LEU A 762 2.40 36.69 -39.52
CA LEU A 762 3.46 35.91 -38.88
C LEU A 762 4.57 36.81 -38.27
N PRO A 763 4.27 37.55 -37.19
CA PRO A 763 5.15 38.63 -36.71
C PRO A 763 6.54 38.21 -36.24
N ASN A 764 6.80 36.94 -35.93
CA ASN A 764 8.04 36.50 -35.24
C ASN A 764 8.53 35.10 -35.71
N VAL A 765 8.63 34.84 -37.01
CA VAL A 765 9.07 33.53 -37.52
C VAL A 765 10.44 33.13 -36.93
N GLY A 766 10.57 31.89 -36.45
CA GLY A 766 11.78 31.34 -35.83
C GLY A 766 12.00 31.71 -34.36
N ARG A 767 11.29 32.72 -33.84
CA ARG A 767 11.35 33.12 -32.43
C ARG A 767 10.18 32.52 -31.66
N TYR A 768 10.41 32.21 -30.39
CA TYR A 768 9.36 31.69 -29.51
C TYR A 768 8.25 32.74 -29.31
N ARG A 769 7.02 32.35 -29.63
CA ARG A 769 5.79 33.07 -29.31
C ARG A 769 4.66 32.08 -29.09
N TYR A 770 4.22 31.96 -27.84
CA TYR A 770 3.05 31.13 -27.49
C TYR A 770 1.84 31.54 -28.34
N SER A 771 1.22 30.56 -29.00
CA SER A 771 0.14 30.78 -29.96
C SER A 771 -0.92 29.68 -29.89
N ASP A 772 -2.16 30.09 -29.64
CA ASP A 772 -3.31 29.18 -29.70
C ASP A 772 -3.66 28.81 -31.14
N LEU A 773 -3.41 29.70 -32.11
CA LEU A 773 -3.74 29.48 -33.51
C LEU A 773 -3.06 28.24 -34.10
N GLY A 774 -1.85 27.94 -33.63
CA GLY A 774 -1.15 26.72 -34.02
C GLY A 774 -1.96 25.47 -33.67
N PHE A 775 -2.61 25.46 -32.51
CA PHE A 775 -3.39 24.30 -32.04
C PHE A 775 -4.79 24.23 -32.67
N TYR A 776 -5.38 25.34 -33.11
CA TYR A 776 -6.53 25.30 -34.04
C TYR A 776 -6.15 24.54 -35.32
N LEU A 777 -5.03 24.93 -35.93
CA LEU A 777 -4.53 24.29 -37.15
C LEU A 777 -4.18 22.81 -36.94
N MET A 778 -3.60 22.45 -35.78
CA MET A 778 -3.31 21.04 -35.46
C MET A 778 -4.58 20.20 -35.24
N ALA A 779 -5.62 20.73 -34.59
CA ALA A 779 -6.89 20.01 -34.51
C ALA A 779 -7.49 19.81 -35.91
N LYS A 780 -7.51 20.86 -36.75
CA LYS A 780 -7.99 20.74 -38.14
C LYS A 780 -7.19 19.73 -38.97
N LEU A 781 -5.87 19.67 -38.74
CA LEU A 781 -4.98 18.67 -39.34
C LEU A 781 -5.38 17.25 -38.92
N VAL A 782 -5.62 17.02 -37.61
CA VAL A 782 -6.10 15.73 -37.09
C VAL A 782 -7.43 15.39 -37.74
N ASP A 783 -8.39 16.32 -37.80
CA ASP A 783 -9.69 16.11 -38.42
C ASP A 783 -9.56 15.67 -39.87
N ARG A 784 -8.72 16.38 -40.65
CA ARG A 784 -8.52 16.10 -42.07
C ARG A 784 -7.82 14.77 -42.33
N VAL A 785 -6.76 14.48 -41.60
CA VAL A 785 -5.94 13.26 -41.82
C VAL A 785 -6.63 12.03 -41.27
N SER A 786 -7.34 12.16 -40.14
CA SER A 786 -7.98 11.03 -39.47
C SER A 786 -9.40 10.72 -39.96
N GLY A 787 -10.12 11.74 -40.45
CA GLY A 787 -11.54 11.66 -40.77
C GLY A 787 -12.47 11.71 -39.55
N LEU A 788 -11.91 11.92 -38.34
CA LEU A 788 -12.64 12.05 -37.08
C LEU A 788 -12.29 13.38 -36.43
N THR A 789 -13.22 14.01 -35.72
CA THR A 789 -12.88 15.22 -34.97
C THR A 789 -11.86 14.92 -33.87
N VAL A 790 -11.07 15.91 -33.48
CA VAL A 790 -9.99 15.72 -32.48
C VAL A 790 -10.46 15.08 -31.17
N ASP A 791 -11.69 15.37 -30.72
CA ASP A 791 -12.29 14.76 -29.53
C ASP A 791 -12.67 13.29 -29.75
N GLU A 792 -13.25 12.96 -30.91
CA GLU A 792 -13.57 11.58 -31.30
C GLU A 792 -12.30 10.73 -31.46
N PHE A 793 -11.27 11.29 -32.11
CA PHE A 793 -10.00 10.61 -32.33
C PHE A 793 -9.26 10.37 -31.00
N ALA A 794 -9.19 11.38 -30.12
CA ALA A 794 -8.57 11.25 -28.80
C ALA A 794 -9.31 10.21 -27.94
N ALA A 795 -10.64 10.29 -27.88
CA ALA A 795 -11.45 9.35 -27.11
C ALA A 795 -11.33 7.91 -27.61
N ARG A 796 -11.29 7.70 -28.93
CA ARG A 796 -11.17 6.37 -29.54
C ARG A 796 -9.80 5.74 -29.33
N ASN A 797 -8.73 6.52 -29.44
CA ASN A 797 -7.37 5.99 -29.42
C ASN A 797 -6.76 5.94 -28.02
N PHE A 798 -7.19 6.82 -27.11
CA PHE A 798 -6.60 6.94 -25.78
C PHE A 798 -7.63 6.79 -24.68
N TYR A 799 -8.64 7.66 -24.59
CA TYR A 799 -9.46 7.73 -23.36
C TYR A 799 -10.29 6.48 -23.10
N ARG A 800 -11.13 6.05 -24.05
CA ARG A 800 -11.96 4.83 -23.91
C ARG A 800 -11.11 3.56 -23.72
N PRO A 801 -10.10 3.26 -24.55
CA PRO A 801 -9.31 2.04 -24.38
C PRO A 801 -8.45 2.04 -23.12
N MET A 802 -8.18 3.20 -22.49
CA MET A 802 -7.50 3.29 -21.20
C MET A 802 -8.48 3.32 -20.00
N GLY A 803 -9.79 3.43 -20.23
CA GLY A 803 -10.80 3.60 -19.18
C GLY A 803 -10.84 5.00 -18.54
N LEU A 804 -10.36 6.03 -19.23
CA LEU A 804 -10.30 7.41 -18.73
C LEU A 804 -11.62 8.14 -18.96
N GLU A 805 -12.63 7.80 -18.17
CA GLU A 805 -14.02 8.19 -18.40
C GLU A 805 -14.32 9.66 -18.13
N SER A 806 -13.52 10.34 -17.31
CA SER A 806 -13.71 11.78 -17.03
C SER A 806 -13.09 12.67 -18.11
N LEU A 807 -12.12 12.15 -18.89
CA LEU A 807 -11.48 12.88 -19.98
C LEU A 807 -12.41 13.01 -21.17
N THR A 808 -13.05 14.17 -21.29
CA THR A 808 -14.04 14.39 -22.34
C THR A 808 -14.17 15.86 -22.74
N PHE A 809 -14.59 16.09 -23.98
CA PHE A 809 -15.08 17.39 -24.44
C PHE A 809 -16.59 17.46 -24.22
N ASN A 810 -17.12 18.66 -23.98
CA ASN A 810 -18.56 18.84 -23.73
C ASN A 810 -19.09 17.95 -22.59
N PRO A 811 -18.55 18.08 -21.36
CA PRO A 811 -18.76 17.13 -20.26
C PRO A 811 -20.22 16.94 -19.86
N LEU A 812 -21.09 17.95 -20.04
CA LEU A 812 -22.51 17.89 -19.71
C LEU A 812 -23.30 16.81 -20.50
N ARG A 813 -22.71 16.22 -21.55
CA ARG A 813 -23.31 15.08 -22.26
C ARG A 813 -23.33 13.79 -21.44
N SER A 814 -22.42 13.66 -20.47
CA SER A 814 -22.16 12.41 -19.74
C SER A 814 -21.85 12.58 -18.25
N ILE A 815 -21.50 13.79 -17.82
CA ILE A 815 -21.07 14.10 -16.45
C ILE A 815 -22.09 15.06 -15.84
N SER A 816 -22.53 14.73 -14.62
CA SER A 816 -23.43 15.61 -13.86
C SER A 816 -22.79 16.98 -13.64
N ARG A 817 -23.57 18.05 -13.82
CA ARG A 817 -23.13 19.43 -13.60
C ARG A 817 -22.57 19.65 -12.19
N ASP A 818 -23.08 18.91 -11.20
CA ASP A 818 -22.65 18.98 -9.80
C ASP A 818 -21.20 18.52 -9.58
N ARG A 819 -20.64 17.73 -10.52
CA ARG A 819 -19.21 17.31 -10.52
C ARG A 819 -18.30 18.27 -11.28
N ILE A 820 -18.82 19.40 -11.78
CA ILE A 820 -18.07 20.32 -12.63
C ILE A 820 -17.98 21.67 -11.92
N PRO A 821 -16.82 22.02 -11.33
CA PRO A 821 -16.62 23.35 -10.76
C PRO A 821 -16.80 24.44 -11.82
N PRO A 822 -17.53 25.53 -11.54
CA PRO A 822 -17.71 26.62 -12.50
C PRO A 822 -16.40 27.37 -12.73
N THR A 823 -16.20 27.87 -13.95
CA THR A 823 -14.94 28.49 -14.37
C THR A 823 -14.96 30.02 -14.26
N GLU A 824 -16.07 30.68 -14.56
CA GLU A 824 -16.17 32.16 -14.55
C GLU A 824 -17.64 32.60 -14.46
N VAL A 825 -17.92 33.79 -13.92
CA VAL A 825 -19.15 34.54 -14.18
C VAL A 825 -18.89 35.49 -15.36
N ASP A 826 -19.14 35.01 -16.57
CA ASP A 826 -18.86 35.77 -17.80
C ASP A 826 -19.91 36.88 -17.96
N ASN A 827 -19.47 38.13 -17.87
CA ASN A 827 -20.30 39.34 -17.98
C ASN A 827 -19.92 40.24 -19.17
N TYR A 828 -19.17 39.71 -20.14
CA TYR A 828 -18.69 40.46 -21.31
C TYR A 828 -19.00 39.77 -22.64
N PHE A 829 -19.29 38.48 -22.62
CA PHE A 829 -19.68 37.71 -23.80
C PHE A 829 -20.93 36.90 -23.52
N ARG A 830 -20.84 35.86 -22.68
CA ARG A 830 -21.94 34.88 -22.51
C ARG A 830 -23.02 35.33 -21.53
N MET A 831 -22.73 36.34 -20.71
CA MET A 831 -23.66 36.96 -19.75
C MET A 831 -24.26 35.97 -18.75
N CYS A 832 -23.49 34.94 -18.36
CA CYS A 832 -23.90 33.94 -17.39
C CYS A 832 -22.70 33.26 -16.71
N PRO A 833 -22.91 32.56 -15.57
CA PRO A 833 -21.94 31.62 -15.04
C PRO A 833 -21.62 30.51 -16.05
N ILE A 834 -20.33 30.24 -16.22
CA ILE A 834 -19.82 29.20 -17.09
C ILE A 834 -19.52 27.97 -16.25
N GLN A 835 -20.27 26.89 -16.51
CA GLN A 835 -20.14 25.61 -15.84
C GLN A 835 -20.48 24.50 -16.82
N GLY A 836 -19.52 23.61 -17.08
CA GLY A 836 -19.66 22.51 -18.05
C GLY A 836 -19.59 22.91 -19.53
N TYR A 837 -19.41 24.21 -19.81
CA TYR A 837 -19.01 24.74 -21.10
C TYR A 837 -17.55 25.20 -21.01
N VAL A 838 -16.79 25.07 -22.09
CA VAL A 838 -15.39 25.50 -22.12
C VAL A 838 -15.26 27.00 -21.79
N HIS A 839 -14.30 27.32 -20.92
CA HIS A 839 -14.01 28.69 -20.51
C HIS A 839 -13.56 29.56 -21.69
N ASP A 840 -12.66 29.04 -22.53
CA ASP A 840 -12.13 29.74 -23.69
C ASP A 840 -13.23 30.11 -24.70
N MET A 841 -13.33 31.41 -25.02
CA MET A 841 -14.40 31.93 -25.87
C MET A 841 -14.31 31.39 -27.28
N GLY A 842 -13.10 31.28 -27.84
CA GLY A 842 -12.89 30.80 -29.20
C GLY A 842 -13.26 29.32 -29.35
N ALA A 843 -12.89 28.47 -28.37
CA ALA A 843 -13.33 27.08 -28.32
C ALA A 843 -14.84 26.96 -28.13
N GLY A 844 -15.45 27.83 -27.30
CA GLY A 844 -16.90 27.89 -27.13
C GLY A 844 -17.62 28.22 -28.45
N MET A 845 -17.08 29.15 -29.24
CA MET A 845 -17.59 29.48 -30.58
C MET A 845 -17.38 28.36 -31.61
N MET A 846 -16.50 27.39 -31.34
CA MET A 846 -16.32 26.18 -32.16
C MET A 846 -17.20 25.00 -31.67
N GLY A 847 -18.14 25.23 -30.74
CA GLY A 847 -19.00 24.18 -30.20
C GLY A 847 -18.35 23.34 -29.10
N GLY A 848 -17.33 23.89 -28.44
CA GLY A 848 -16.65 23.28 -27.29
C GLY A 848 -15.50 22.35 -27.63
N VAL A 849 -15.26 22.06 -28.92
CA VAL A 849 -14.16 21.22 -29.39
C VAL A 849 -13.14 22.07 -30.15
N SER A 850 -11.95 22.24 -29.56
CA SER A 850 -10.83 22.92 -30.20
C SER A 850 -9.50 22.32 -29.75
N GLY A 851 -8.44 22.52 -30.53
CA GLY A 851 -7.15 21.93 -30.20
C GLY A 851 -6.40 22.59 -29.04
N HIS A 852 -6.76 23.82 -28.70
CA HIS A 852 -6.08 24.59 -27.66
C HIS A 852 -6.81 24.56 -26.30
N ALA A 853 -8.11 24.24 -26.28
CA ALA A 853 -8.99 24.22 -25.12
C ALA A 853 -10.27 23.40 -25.40
N GLY A 854 -10.98 22.98 -24.35
CA GLY A 854 -12.27 22.26 -24.46
C GLY A 854 -12.32 20.91 -23.76
N LEU A 855 -11.16 20.37 -23.40
CA LEU A 855 -11.06 19.11 -22.65
C LEU A 855 -11.31 19.36 -21.16
N PHE A 856 -12.09 18.47 -20.56
CA PHE A 856 -12.35 18.40 -19.13
C PHE A 856 -11.79 17.08 -18.58
N GLY A 857 -11.42 17.02 -17.30
CA GLY A 857 -10.95 15.78 -16.67
C GLY A 857 -10.76 15.87 -15.16
N SER A 858 -10.72 14.71 -14.50
CA SER A 858 -10.32 14.55 -13.10
C SER A 858 -8.79 14.50 -12.95
N ALA A 859 -8.29 14.61 -11.72
CA ALA A 859 -6.85 14.53 -11.47
C ALA A 859 -6.30 13.14 -11.81
N HIS A 860 -7.03 12.09 -11.42
CA HIS A 860 -6.70 10.70 -11.71
C HIS A 860 -6.50 10.43 -13.20
N ASP A 861 -7.47 10.79 -14.06
CA ASP A 861 -7.41 10.42 -15.48
C ASP A 861 -6.32 11.19 -16.22
N VAL A 862 -6.09 12.45 -15.84
CA VAL A 862 -4.96 13.25 -16.33
C VAL A 862 -3.64 12.60 -15.91
N ALA A 863 -3.53 12.10 -14.67
CA ALA A 863 -2.34 11.41 -14.20
C ALA A 863 -2.09 10.10 -14.95
N ALA A 864 -3.12 9.28 -15.16
CA ALA A 864 -3.02 8.02 -15.91
C ALA A 864 -2.58 8.25 -17.37
N LEU A 865 -3.08 9.30 -18.02
CA LEU A 865 -2.65 9.68 -19.37
C LEU A 865 -1.16 10.06 -19.40
N PHE A 866 -0.69 10.81 -18.41
CA PHE A 866 0.72 11.20 -18.32
C PHE A 866 1.62 10.06 -17.87
N GLN A 867 1.10 9.12 -17.09
CA GLN A 867 1.81 7.89 -16.75
C GLN A 867 2.01 6.99 -17.98
N MET A 868 1.05 6.94 -18.90
CA MET A 868 1.23 6.26 -20.20
C MET A 868 2.40 6.87 -21.00
N LEU A 869 2.54 8.20 -20.99
CA LEU A 869 3.67 8.89 -21.62
C LEU A 869 4.98 8.59 -20.89
N LEU A 870 4.97 8.59 -19.55
CA LEU A 870 6.12 8.26 -18.71
C LEU A 870 6.57 6.80 -18.91
N GLN A 871 5.63 5.89 -19.14
CA GLN A 871 5.83 4.48 -19.48
C GLN A 871 6.06 4.24 -20.98
N GLU A 872 6.62 5.23 -21.68
CA GLU A 872 7.05 5.14 -23.07
C GLU A 872 5.98 4.60 -24.03
N GLY A 873 4.74 5.05 -23.82
CA GLY A 873 3.61 4.75 -24.69
C GLY A 873 2.84 3.50 -24.31
N THR A 874 3.13 2.88 -23.16
CA THR A 874 2.42 1.68 -22.69
C THR A 874 1.59 1.95 -21.43
N TYR A 875 0.39 1.39 -21.37
CA TYR A 875 -0.48 1.46 -20.19
C TYR A 875 -1.51 0.31 -20.23
N GLY A 876 -1.88 -0.24 -19.08
CA GLY A 876 -2.76 -1.40 -18.98
C GLY A 876 -2.27 -2.63 -19.74
N GLY A 877 -0.98 -2.79 -20.03
CA GLY A 877 -0.48 -3.90 -20.86
C GLY A 877 -0.72 -3.72 -22.36
N ARG A 878 -1.22 -2.55 -22.76
CA ARG A 878 -1.39 -2.15 -24.17
C ARG A 878 -0.39 -1.08 -24.55
N ARG A 879 0.13 -1.15 -25.77
CA ARG A 879 0.91 -0.07 -26.40
C ARG A 879 -0.02 0.88 -27.17
N TYR A 880 0.05 2.16 -26.84
CA TYR A 880 -0.68 3.25 -27.50
C TYR A 880 0.21 4.02 -28.48
N LEU A 881 1.48 4.21 -28.11
CA LEU A 881 2.52 4.91 -28.88
C LEU A 881 3.84 4.14 -28.80
N SER A 882 4.70 4.26 -29.82
CA SER A 882 6.07 3.77 -29.74
C SER A 882 6.94 4.63 -28.79
N ALA A 883 7.97 4.02 -28.21
CA ALA A 883 8.91 4.74 -27.35
C ALA A 883 9.64 5.85 -28.13
N GLU A 884 9.93 5.58 -29.40
CA GLU A 884 10.55 6.51 -30.35
C GLU A 884 9.69 7.77 -30.55
N THR A 885 8.38 7.61 -30.73
CA THR A 885 7.45 8.75 -30.84
C THR A 885 7.37 9.54 -29.53
N ILE A 886 7.33 8.87 -28.37
CA ILE A 886 7.38 9.57 -27.07
C ILE A 886 8.64 10.42 -26.96
N HIS A 887 9.81 9.83 -27.22
CA HIS A 887 11.10 10.53 -27.12
C HIS A 887 11.18 11.69 -28.12
N LEU A 888 10.67 11.52 -29.34
CA LEU A 888 10.66 12.58 -30.35
C LEU A 888 9.92 13.84 -29.86
N PHE A 889 8.77 13.67 -29.21
CA PHE A 889 7.94 14.80 -28.78
C PHE A 889 8.34 15.38 -27.43
N THR A 890 8.88 14.54 -26.54
CA THR A 890 9.30 14.93 -25.18
C THR A 890 10.76 15.36 -25.09
N ASN A 891 11.51 15.28 -26.20
CA ASN A 891 12.82 15.92 -26.32
C ASN A 891 12.68 17.41 -26.63
N ARG A 892 13.67 18.17 -26.15
CA ARG A 892 13.74 19.61 -26.33
C ARG A 892 13.90 19.96 -27.80
N PHE A 893 13.08 20.88 -28.28
CA PHE A 893 13.17 21.41 -29.63
C PHE A 893 14.55 22.09 -29.82
N PRO A 894 15.26 21.85 -30.93
CA PRO A 894 16.59 22.43 -31.15
C PRO A 894 16.61 23.95 -30.99
N GLY A 895 17.52 24.45 -30.16
CA GLY A 895 17.66 25.88 -29.87
C GLY A 895 16.55 26.48 -28.99
N ASP A 896 15.72 25.66 -28.34
CA ASP A 896 14.70 26.10 -27.39
C ASP A 896 15.09 25.82 -25.93
N LEU A 897 14.74 26.73 -25.02
CA LEU A 897 15.02 26.62 -23.59
C LEU A 897 13.79 26.22 -22.76
N ARG A 898 12.62 26.07 -23.39
CA ARG A 898 11.35 25.75 -22.72
C ARG A 898 10.48 24.71 -23.44
N ARG A 899 10.69 24.41 -24.73
CA ARG A 899 9.71 23.65 -25.51
C ARG A 899 10.22 22.29 -26.00
N GLY A 900 9.36 21.29 -25.91
CA GLY A 900 9.36 20.11 -26.78
C GLY A 900 8.37 20.31 -27.93
N LEU A 901 8.01 19.23 -28.64
CA LEU A 901 6.96 19.29 -29.65
C LEU A 901 5.60 19.15 -28.95
N GLY A 902 4.83 20.24 -28.88
CA GLY A 902 3.52 20.29 -28.25
C GLY A 902 3.57 20.44 -26.73
N PHE A 903 4.61 19.95 -26.07
CA PHE A 903 4.81 20.04 -24.62
C PHE A 903 5.62 21.28 -24.18
N ASP A 904 5.26 21.84 -23.03
CA ASP A 904 6.18 22.65 -22.24
C ASP A 904 7.20 21.72 -21.56
N MET A 905 8.41 22.21 -21.36
CA MET A 905 9.47 21.60 -20.56
C MET A 905 9.97 22.60 -19.52
N LYS A 906 10.78 22.14 -18.55
CA LYS A 906 11.46 23.04 -17.61
C LYS A 906 12.18 24.17 -18.36
N GLN A 907 11.84 25.41 -18.02
CA GLN A 907 12.54 26.60 -18.48
C GLN A 907 14.00 26.58 -17.98
N LEU A 908 14.94 26.70 -18.91
CA LEU A 908 16.38 26.72 -18.62
C LEU A 908 17.00 28.10 -18.72
N ASP A 909 16.27 29.07 -19.28
CA ASP A 909 16.68 30.48 -19.29
C ASP A 909 16.57 31.08 -17.87
N THR A 910 17.71 31.41 -17.26
CA THR A 910 17.79 31.96 -15.90
C THR A 910 17.22 33.38 -15.79
N ASP A 911 17.09 34.09 -16.91
CA ASP A 911 16.56 35.47 -16.94
C ASP A 911 15.03 35.49 -17.10
N ARG A 912 14.39 34.32 -17.13
CA ARG A 912 12.94 34.15 -17.31
C ARG A 912 12.30 33.54 -16.08
N SER A 913 11.04 33.89 -15.84
CA SER A 913 10.22 33.25 -14.81
C SER A 913 10.07 31.75 -15.08
N LEU A 914 10.23 30.94 -14.03
CA LEU A 914 10.04 29.50 -14.10
C LEU A 914 8.57 29.14 -14.34
N ASN A 915 8.35 28.12 -15.15
CA ASN A 915 7.04 27.56 -15.48
C ASN A 915 6.68 26.33 -14.64
N VAL A 916 7.64 25.81 -13.89
CA VAL A 916 7.59 24.56 -13.12
C VAL A 916 8.57 24.68 -11.94
N SER A 917 8.46 23.83 -10.92
CA SER A 917 9.37 23.87 -9.76
C SER A 917 10.85 23.82 -10.16
N VAL A 918 11.72 24.52 -9.41
CA VAL A 918 13.19 24.44 -9.56
C VAL A 918 13.74 23.03 -9.33
N LYS A 919 13.05 22.21 -8.54
CA LYS A 919 13.53 20.88 -8.11
C LYS A 919 13.35 19.80 -9.18
N VAL A 920 12.50 20.04 -10.19
CA VAL A 920 12.24 19.07 -11.26
C VAL A 920 13.46 18.92 -12.17
N SER A 921 13.58 17.79 -12.85
CA SER A 921 14.67 17.55 -13.80
C SER A 921 14.55 18.44 -15.06
N SER A 922 15.62 18.57 -15.83
CA SER A 922 15.58 19.30 -17.10
C SER A 922 14.75 18.60 -18.19
N ARG A 923 14.38 17.33 -17.95
CA ARG A 923 13.58 16.47 -18.83
C ARG A 923 12.08 16.50 -18.50
N THR A 924 11.68 17.16 -17.43
CA THR A 924 10.26 17.30 -17.08
C THR A 924 9.49 17.95 -18.21
N PHE A 925 8.40 17.33 -18.63
CA PHE A 925 7.52 17.80 -19.69
C PHE A 925 6.06 17.82 -19.22
N GLY A 926 5.25 18.71 -19.77
CA GLY A 926 3.89 18.96 -19.29
C GLY A 926 3.27 20.23 -19.85
N HIS A 927 2.34 20.81 -19.09
CA HIS A 927 1.72 22.09 -19.44
C HIS A 927 1.02 22.75 -18.24
N LEU A 928 1.00 24.09 -18.22
CA LEU A 928 0.13 24.88 -17.34
C LEU A 928 -1.20 25.19 -18.03
N GLY A 929 -2.29 25.17 -17.29
CA GLY A 929 -3.60 25.58 -17.80
C GLY A 929 -4.06 26.95 -17.32
N PHE A 930 -4.85 27.62 -18.16
CA PHE A 930 -5.29 28.99 -17.91
C PHE A 930 -6.29 29.06 -16.74
N THR A 931 -7.15 28.06 -16.60
CA THR A 931 -8.14 27.90 -15.51
C THR A 931 -7.50 27.59 -14.15
N GLY A 932 -6.16 27.51 -14.08
CA GLY A 932 -5.41 27.24 -12.86
C GLY A 932 -4.98 25.79 -12.72
N THR A 933 -5.07 25.01 -13.80
CA THR A 933 -4.62 23.63 -13.85
C THR A 933 -3.11 23.53 -14.16
N ALA A 934 -2.52 22.37 -13.91
CA ALA A 934 -1.18 21.99 -14.33
C ALA A 934 -1.04 20.46 -14.34
N VAL A 935 -0.21 19.96 -15.26
CA VAL A 935 0.24 18.57 -15.27
C VAL A 935 1.68 18.49 -15.73
N TRP A 936 2.47 17.66 -15.06
CA TRP A 936 3.90 17.47 -15.34
C TRP A 936 4.30 16.02 -15.10
N ALA A 937 5.09 15.46 -16.02
CA ALA A 937 5.78 14.18 -15.86
C ALA A 937 7.28 14.40 -15.85
N ASP A 938 7.97 13.81 -14.88
CA ASP A 938 9.44 13.85 -14.74
C ASP A 938 10.03 12.44 -14.93
N PRO A 939 10.63 12.15 -16.11
CA PRO A 939 11.26 10.87 -16.40
C PRO A 939 12.45 10.50 -15.52
N VAL A 940 13.05 11.46 -14.80
CA VAL A 940 14.23 11.20 -13.96
C VAL A 940 13.81 10.73 -12.58
N GLU A 941 12.77 11.34 -12.01
CA GLU A 941 12.24 10.98 -10.69
C GLU A 941 11.08 9.97 -10.78
N ASP A 942 10.67 9.61 -12.01
CA ASP A 942 9.52 8.75 -12.33
C ASP A 942 8.26 9.22 -11.61
N LEU A 943 7.96 10.52 -11.77
CA LEU A 943 6.95 11.25 -11.01
C LEU A 943 5.97 11.97 -11.94
N VAL A 944 4.67 11.81 -11.66
CA VAL A 944 3.57 12.58 -12.26
C VAL A 944 2.97 13.49 -11.20
N TYR A 945 2.82 14.77 -11.55
CA TYR A 945 2.20 15.79 -10.71
C TYR A 945 1.02 16.42 -11.44
N VAL A 946 -0.15 16.42 -10.80
CA VAL A 946 -1.36 17.06 -11.30
C VAL A 946 -1.89 18.05 -10.26
N PHE A 947 -2.27 19.24 -10.71
CA PHE A 947 -2.93 20.26 -9.90
C PHE A 947 -4.12 20.79 -10.69
N LEU A 948 -5.33 20.60 -10.19
CA LEU A 948 -6.55 21.10 -10.83
C LEU A 948 -7.20 22.15 -9.94
N SER A 949 -7.60 23.28 -10.51
CA SER A 949 -8.34 24.32 -9.81
C SER A 949 -9.22 25.08 -10.78
N ASN A 950 -10.13 25.90 -10.25
CA ASN A 950 -10.96 26.83 -11.01
C ASN A 950 -10.63 28.28 -10.63
N ARG A 951 -9.35 28.66 -10.70
CA ARG A 951 -8.84 29.98 -10.25
C ARG A 951 -9.51 31.17 -10.94
N THR A 952 -10.04 30.95 -12.13
CA THR A 952 -10.76 31.96 -12.93
C THR A 952 -12.14 32.28 -12.35
N TYR A 953 -12.63 31.53 -11.37
CA TYR A 953 -13.92 31.82 -10.74
C TYR A 953 -13.76 32.88 -9.63
N PRO A 954 -14.65 33.90 -9.56
CA PRO A 954 -15.71 34.22 -10.52
C PRO A 954 -15.24 35.11 -11.69
N ASN A 955 -13.99 35.58 -11.70
CA ASN A 955 -13.47 36.49 -12.72
C ASN A 955 -12.08 36.03 -13.20
N MET A 956 -11.91 35.89 -14.51
CA MET A 956 -10.68 35.37 -15.13
C MET A 956 -9.42 36.23 -14.89
N GLU A 957 -9.58 37.51 -14.54
CA GLU A 957 -8.50 38.45 -14.21
C GLU A 957 -7.82 38.14 -12.85
N ASN A 958 -8.38 37.19 -12.08
CA ASN A 958 -7.78 36.75 -10.82
C ASN A 958 -6.44 36.03 -11.05
N ASN A 959 -5.34 36.77 -10.93
CA ASN A 959 -3.98 36.25 -11.09
C ASN A 959 -3.28 35.90 -9.77
N LYS A 960 -4.01 35.84 -8.65
CA LYS A 960 -3.44 35.57 -7.33
C LYS A 960 -2.75 34.20 -7.23
N LEU A 961 -3.30 33.15 -7.86
CA LEU A 961 -2.70 31.82 -7.84
C LEU A 961 -1.28 31.81 -8.42
N SER A 962 -1.06 32.58 -9.50
CA SER A 962 0.27 32.74 -10.08
C SER A 962 1.17 33.65 -9.24
N LYS A 963 0.62 34.73 -8.65
CA LYS A 963 1.39 35.63 -7.76
C LYS A 963 1.89 34.93 -6.50
N LEU A 964 1.10 33.99 -5.96
CA LEU A 964 1.48 33.15 -4.81
C LEU A 964 2.37 31.97 -5.21
N ASP A 965 2.62 31.76 -6.50
CA ASP A 965 3.38 30.64 -7.04
C ASP A 965 2.90 29.26 -6.51
N THR A 966 1.59 29.14 -6.25
CA THR A 966 1.02 27.98 -5.52
C THR A 966 1.31 26.66 -6.23
N ARG A 967 1.14 26.63 -7.57
CA ARG A 967 1.35 25.41 -8.38
C ARG A 967 2.80 24.91 -8.25
N ASN A 968 3.78 25.79 -8.43
CA ASN A 968 5.19 25.41 -8.34
C ASN A 968 5.60 25.10 -6.90
N SER A 969 5.06 25.81 -5.91
CA SER A 969 5.34 25.55 -4.49
C SER A 969 4.80 24.20 -4.04
N VAL A 970 3.60 23.82 -4.46
CA VAL A 970 3.01 22.50 -4.19
C VAL A 970 3.82 21.41 -4.88
N GLN A 971 4.20 21.62 -6.14
CA GLN A 971 5.11 20.68 -6.82
C GLN A 971 6.44 20.57 -6.08
N THR A 972 7.03 21.68 -5.64
CA THR A 972 8.28 21.68 -4.87
C THR A 972 8.15 20.84 -3.59
N ALA A 973 7.01 20.91 -2.90
CA ALA A 973 6.75 20.09 -1.72
C ALA A 973 6.84 18.58 -2.02
N ALA A 974 6.33 18.13 -3.18
CA ALA A 974 6.46 16.74 -3.63
C ALA A 974 7.91 16.29 -3.76
N TYR A 975 8.77 17.14 -4.35
CA TYR A 975 10.19 16.81 -4.53
C TYR A 975 11.00 16.93 -3.25
N GLU A 976 10.68 17.88 -2.38
CA GLU A 976 11.34 18.02 -1.07
C GLU A 976 10.97 16.91 -0.09
N ALA A 977 9.83 16.25 -0.30
CA ALA A 977 9.41 15.09 0.46
C ALA A 977 10.11 13.79 0.01
N ILE A 978 10.81 13.76 -1.13
CA ILE A 978 11.58 12.58 -1.56
C ILE A 978 12.70 12.29 -0.56
N ILE A 979 12.67 11.10 0.03
CA ILE A 979 13.68 10.56 0.93
C ILE A 979 14.86 10.11 0.08
N ARG A 980 15.96 10.88 0.11
CA ARG A 980 17.20 10.53 -0.58
C ARG A 980 18.13 9.80 0.38
N ASP A 981 18.13 8.49 0.30
CA ASP A 981 18.91 7.64 1.20
C ASP A 981 20.39 7.66 0.79
N THR A 982 21.23 8.37 1.57
CA THR A 982 22.68 8.52 1.28
C THR A 982 23.48 7.22 1.48
N LYS A 983 22.85 6.16 2.02
CA LYS A 983 23.51 4.86 2.30
C LYS A 983 23.04 3.70 1.41
N LYS A 984 21.93 3.80 0.68
CA LYS A 984 21.37 2.73 -0.17
C LYS A 984 21.93 2.66 -1.60
N SER A 985 22.91 3.48 -1.98
CA SER A 985 23.42 3.53 -3.35
C SER A 985 24.20 2.28 -3.82
N SER A 986 24.10 1.13 -3.14
CA SER A 986 24.87 -0.08 -3.48
C SER A 986 24.09 -1.41 -3.58
N SER A 987 22.77 -1.50 -3.34
CA SER A 987 22.13 -2.85 -3.33
C SER A 987 20.69 -3.03 -3.81
N SER A 988 20.03 -2.09 -4.50
CA SER A 988 18.72 -2.37 -5.13
C SER A 988 18.55 -1.62 -6.44
N ALA A 989 19.13 -2.19 -7.50
CA ALA A 989 18.90 -1.76 -8.88
C ALA A 989 18.36 -2.94 -9.69
N THR A 990 17.13 -3.38 -9.38
CA THR A 990 16.33 -4.26 -10.24
C THR A 990 14.85 -3.88 -10.13
N THR A 991 14.54 -2.66 -10.55
CA THR A 991 13.22 -2.29 -11.07
C THR A 991 13.43 -1.83 -12.51
N ALA A 992 12.78 -2.53 -13.44
CA ALA A 992 12.79 -2.20 -14.85
C ALA A 992 12.02 -0.89 -15.06
N GLY A 993 12.76 0.22 -15.09
CA GLY A 993 12.27 1.57 -15.33
C GLY A 993 13.43 2.50 -15.64
N ILE A 994 13.65 2.72 -16.94
CA ILE A 994 14.22 3.90 -17.61
C ILE A 994 15.56 4.45 -17.05
N GLY A 995 16.66 4.27 -17.82
CA GLY A 995 17.82 5.16 -17.68
C GLY A 995 19.20 4.64 -18.08
N LYS A 996 19.37 3.34 -18.34
CA LYS A 996 20.62 2.83 -18.92
C LYS A 996 20.28 2.20 -20.27
N LYS A 997 20.79 2.79 -21.36
CA LYS A 997 20.95 2.02 -22.60
C LYS A 997 21.77 0.76 -22.27
N PRO A 998 21.50 -0.38 -22.93
CA PRO A 998 22.26 -1.61 -22.70
C PRO A 998 23.77 -1.39 -22.72
#